data_AF-A0A5N5GL07-F1
#
_entry.id   AF-A0A5N5GL07-F1
#
_cell.length_a   1.000
_cell.length_b   1.000
_cell.length_c   1.000
_cell.angle_alpha   90.00
_cell.angle_beta   90.00
_cell.angle_gamma   90.00
#
_symmetry.space_group_name_H-M   'P 1'
#
loop_
_entity.id
_entity.type
_entity.pdbx_description
1 polymer ?
#
loop_
_entity_poly.entity_id
_entity_poly.type
_entity_poly.pdbx_seq_one_letter_code
_entity_poly.pdbx_strand_id
1 'polypeptide(L)'
;MMVSASPSMIARSSLEEMLDSLRRRDEGEKPKELPPALPARPPSRARLPSARRSLPNSFRVEDAERSLECLHGMNKIKDGDLGFKTGNFGVKKTENDQNVESPYGRSPEDCRMKPKEKIVMSDCDDNIGYFIKKKLHVWCRLPSGLWELGTIQSTSGDAALVSVSSGNVIKVCRVDLLPANPDVLEGVDDLIQLSYLNEPSVLYNLQCRYSQDMIYSKAGPVLIAINPFKDVQIYGEDFVTTYRQKLTDKPHVYAVADAAYDEMMAGDVNQSIIISGESGAGKTETAKVAMQYLADLGSGSCGTEHANAILQTNCILEAFGNAKTCRNHNASRFGKLFDIHFSTAGRICGASIQTFFLDKSRVTQLENGERSYHVFYQLCAGAPSTLKERLNLKRASEYRYLNQSDCLEIDGVDDARKFHMLMEALDVVRVCKEDQEHVFSLLAAVLWLGNISFQSIDNENHVEVLADEAVTIAAMLMGCSSQELMLSLSTPEIHGSKDSIVKRLTLRQAIDARDALAKFIYVSLFDWLVEQINKSLAVGKCRTGRSISILDIHGFESFQKNSFEQMCINYANERLQQHFNRHLFKLEQEECELDGVDWTKVDFQDNQECLNLFEKKPFGLLSLLDEELNFPKANDLALANKYKQHLNANSCFKAEKASSFSISHHAGEVLYDTSGFLEKNRDKLPSIFVQLLSSCSCRLLQLFTSKELKQFQKPENDSCQIDALDPSKSSACIEFKGQLFKLMHQLESSKPHFISCIKPNSKQLPGMYEVNLVLQQLRCCGVLEVVRISRSGYPTRMTHQEFAGRYGFLLLEDDLPQDPLSLSIAILKRFSVLPEMYQIGYTKVFLRTGQIASLEDKRKKVLRGIIGVQKYFRGHWARCHFDQLKEGVAKIQSNGLGENTGRKAGARETVDERQNLKKSHLDNGKAKRKAGRKMSEVKVLPIKICHQIWQSFKGGCFRLKQLWCGKRRKMLNYRSNCNNLKQDGQNMNQR
;
A
#
# COMPACT_ATOMS: atom_id res chain seq x y z
N MET A 1 49.26 65.25 -1.33
CA MET A 1 48.66 65.05 0.01
C MET A 1 47.16 64.91 -0.26
N MET A 2 46.47 63.80 0.05
CA MET A 2 46.18 63.26 1.40
C MET A 2 45.50 64.34 2.26
N VAL A 3 44.31 64.11 2.84
CA VAL A 3 43.96 62.96 3.71
C VAL A 3 42.79 62.09 3.18
N SER A 4 42.65 60.90 3.75
CA SER A 4 41.73 59.80 3.41
C SER A 4 40.23 60.06 3.65
N ALA A 5 39.39 59.49 2.79
CA ALA A 5 38.00 59.15 3.10
C ALA A 5 37.91 57.73 3.69
N SER A 6 36.91 57.47 4.54
CA SER A 6 36.62 56.15 5.12
C SER A 6 35.76 55.28 4.17
N PRO A 7 35.87 53.94 4.20
CA PRO A 7 34.98 53.07 3.45
C PRO A 7 33.56 53.09 4.03
N SER A 8 32.56 53.27 3.18
CA SER A 8 31.16 53.03 3.53
C SER A 8 30.90 51.54 3.77
N MET A 9 30.07 51.21 4.76
CA MET A 9 29.64 49.83 4.98
C MET A 9 28.83 49.31 3.80
N ILE A 10 29.31 48.23 3.17
CA ILE A 10 28.51 47.43 2.24
C ILE A 10 27.56 46.57 3.08
N ALA A 11 26.26 46.71 2.87
CA ALA A 11 25.27 45.83 3.49
C ALA A 11 25.45 44.41 2.93
N ARG A 12 25.75 43.44 3.80
CA ARG A 12 25.87 42.03 3.43
C ARG A 12 24.51 41.43 3.09
N SER A 13 24.51 40.40 2.25
CA SER A 13 23.30 39.64 1.97
C SER A 13 22.91 38.81 3.20
N SER A 14 21.61 38.66 3.46
CA SER A 14 21.10 37.76 4.52
C SER A 14 21.55 36.30 4.33
N LEU A 15 21.86 35.91 3.08
CA LEU A 15 22.45 34.61 2.77
C LEU A 15 23.89 34.49 3.32
N GLU A 16 24.69 35.55 3.24
CA GLU A 16 26.06 35.55 3.77
C GLU A 16 26.08 35.50 5.30
N GLU A 17 25.21 36.26 5.98
CA GLU A 17 25.08 36.19 7.43
C GLU A 17 24.60 34.82 7.90
N MET A 18 23.69 34.17 7.16
CA MET A 18 23.23 32.82 7.46
C MET A 18 24.36 31.79 7.29
N LEU A 19 25.19 31.91 6.24
CA LEU A 19 26.33 31.02 6.01
C LEU A 19 27.46 31.23 7.04
N ASP A 20 27.76 32.48 7.42
CA ASP A 20 28.68 32.79 8.53
C ASP A 20 28.11 32.36 9.90
N SER A 21 26.78 32.25 10.05
CA SER A 21 26.08 31.75 11.26
C SER A 21 26.03 30.21 11.33
N LEU A 22 26.18 29.53 10.19
CA LEU A 22 26.35 28.08 10.12
C LEU A 22 27.81 27.71 10.39
N ARG A 23 28.78 28.35 9.73
CA ARG A 23 30.22 28.13 10.01
C ARG A 23 30.59 28.36 11.48
N ARG A 24 30.09 29.43 12.10
CA ARG A 24 30.31 29.71 13.53
C ARG A 24 29.54 28.79 14.50
N ARG A 25 28.67 27.91 14.00
CA ARG A 25 28.12 26.78 14.77
C ARG A 25 29.03 25.56 14.68
N ASP A 26 29.49 25.21 13.48
CA ASP A 26 30.37 24.07 13.25
C ASP A 26 31.75 24.24 13.95
N GLU A 27 32.27 25.47 14.02
CA GLU A 27 33.51 25.80 14.75
C GLU A 27 33.34 25.92 16.28
N GLY A 28 32.11 25.81 16.80
CA GLY A 28 31.78 26.08 18.20
C GLY A 28 31.86 24.90 19.17
N GLU A 29 31.73 23.65 18.69
CA GLU A 29 31.65 22.47 19.56
C GLU A 29 33.03 21.93 19.95
N LYS A 30 33.51 22.31 21.15
CA LYS A 30 34.57 21.56 21.82
C LYS A 30 34.08 20.15 22.18
N PRO A 31 34.92 19.10 22.00
CA PRO A 31 34.47 17.72 22.13
C PRO A 31 34.04 17.39 23.56
N LYS A 32 32.84 16.81 23.68
CA LYS A 32 32.42 16.08 24.89
C LYS A 32 33.08 14.71 24.92
N GLU A 33 33.12 14.12 26.11
CA GLU A 33 33.95 12.97 26.45
C GLU A 33 33.73 11.75 25.54
N LEU A 34 34.84 11.13 25.09
CA LEU A 34 34.80 9.85 24.40
C LEU A 34 34.23 8.77 25.32
N PRO A 35 33.35 7.87 24.83
CA PRO A 35 32.94 6.70 25.59
C PRO A 35 34.16 5.80 25.89
N PRO A 36 34.15 5.06 27.00
CA PRO A 36 35.27 4.20 27.39
C PRO A 36 35.56 3.13 26.33
N ALA A 37 36.85 2.82 26.15
CA ALA A 37 37.31 1.88 25.12
C ALA A 37 36.67 0.50 25.25
N LEU A 38 36.28 -0.08 24.12
CA LEU A 38 35.59 -1.37 24.05
C LEU A 38 36.47 -2.51 24.61
N PRO A 39 35.89 -3.47 25.36
CA PRO A 39 36.58 -4.71 25.69
C PRO A 39 36.83 -5.53 24.41
N ALA A 40 37.99 -6.18 24.32
CA ALA A 40 38.40 -6.90 23.13
C ALA A 40 37.45 -8.07 22.80
N ARG A 41 37.02 -8.16 21.54
CA ARG A 41 36.17 -9.24 21.01
C ARG A 41 36.85 -10.60 21.17
N PRO A 42 36.21 -11.62 21.77
CA PRO A 42 36.77 -12.97 21.81
C PRO A 42 37.00 -13.52 20.38
N PRO A 43 38.17 -14.13 20.08
CA PRO A 43 38.48 -14.58 18.73
C PRO A 43 37.66 -15.83 18.36
N SER A 44 36.66 -15.66 17.49
CA SER A 44 35.88 -16.75 16.93
C SER A 44 36.74 -17.64 16.03
N ARG A 45 37.11 -18.83 16.51
CA ARG A 45 37.83 -19.86 15.75
C ARG A 45 36.94 -20.47 14.65
N ALA A 46 36.83 -19.76 13.53
CA ALA A 46 36.21 -20.24 12.29
C ALA A 46 37.00 -19.72 11.08
N ARG A 47 38.25 -20.19 10.92
CA ARG A 47 39.06 -19.89 9.72
C ARG A 47 38.67 -20.87 8.61
N LEU A 48 37.85 -20.42 7.66
CA LEU A 48 37.71 -21.11 6.38
C LEU A 48 39.08 -21.18 5.66
N PRO A 49 39.43 -22.31 5.01
CA PRO A 49 40.74 -22.48 4.41
C PRO A 49 40.90 -21.62 3.15
N SER A 50 41.97 -20.84 3.09
CA SER A 50 42.29 -19.99 1.95
C SER A 50 42.79 -20.81 0.75
N ALA A 51 42.02 -20.83 -0.34
CA ALA A 51 42.38 -21.51 -1.58
C ALA A 51 43.51 -20.78 -2.34
N ARG A 52 44.77 -21.15 -2.08
CA ARG A 52 45.90 -21.12 -3.04
C ARG A 52 47.18 -21.72 -2.40
N ARG A 53 47.40 -23.01 -2.62
CA ARG A 53 48.74 -23.60 -2.71
C ARG A 53 48.80 -24.48 -3.95
N SER A 54 49.92 -24.42 -4.65
CA SER A 54 50.19 -25.22 -5.84
C SER A 54 50.27 -26.72 -5.51
N LEU A 55 49.92 -27.55 -6.49
CA LEU A 55 50.11 -29.00 -6.44
C LEU A 55 51.59 -29.32 -6.18
N PRO A 56 51.92 -30.24 -5.25
CA PRO A 56 53.12 -31.05 -5.35
C PRO A 56 52.91 -32.05 -6.49
N ASN A 57 53.78 -32.03 -7.50
CA ASN A 57 53.84 -33.14 -8.46
C ASN A 57 54.46 -34.38 -7.78
N SER A 58 54.18 -35.55 -8.38
CA SER A 58 54.78 -36.86 -8.08
C SER A 58 54.75 -37.31 -6.60
N PHE A 59 53.70 -38.06 -6.26
CA PHE A 59 53.94 -39.46 -5.89
C PHE A 59 53.42 -40.33 -7.03
N ARG A 60 54.28 -41.13 -7.64
CA ARG A 60 53.91 -42.26 -8.50
C ARG A 60 54.55 -43.52 -7.92
N VAL A 61 53.91 -44.65 -8.18
CA VAL A 61 54.43 -45.99 -7.89
C VAL A 61 55.67 -46.22 -8.74
N GLU A 62 56.72 -46.79 -8.16
CA GLU A 62 57.66 -47.64 -8.87
C GLU A 62 58.31 -48.63 -7.89
N ASP A 63 58.41 -49.88 -8.31
CA ASP A 63 59.16 -50.94 -7.63
C ASP A 63 60.63 -50.89 -8.06
N ALA A 64 61.51 -51.35 -7.17
CA ALA A 64 62.89 -51.81 -7.43
C ALA A 64 63.97 -50.80 -7.92
N GLU A 65 64.96 -50.62 -7.03
CA GLU A 65 66.41 -50.42 -7.30
C GLU A 65 67.01 -49.10 -7.87
N ARG A 66 67.94 -48.56 -7.05
CA ARG A 66 69.30 -48.07 -7.40
C ARG A 66 69.55 -46.71 -8.07
N SER A 67 70.02 -45.79 -7.20
CA SER A 67 71.35 -45.14 -7.26
C SER A 67 71.59 -43.85 -8.06
N LEU A 68 72.00 -42.80 -7.32
CA LEU A 68 72.87 -41.67 -7.70
C LEU A 68 72.39 -40.70 -8.82
N GLU A 69 72.86 -39.45 -8.92
CA GLU A 69 73.17 -38.40 -7.91
C GLU A 69 73.42 -37.06 -8.65
N CYS A 70 73.16 -35.90 -8.01
CA CYS A 70 73.79 -34.59 -8.35
C CYS A 70 73.48 -33.98 -9.75
N LEU A 71 73.71 -32.68 -10.08
CA LEU A 71 73.91 -31.42 -9.32
C LEU A 71 73.56 -30.17 -10.18
N HIS A 72 73.17 -29.06 -9.53
CA HIS A 72 73.32 -27.61 -9.86
C HIS A 72 73.50 -27.08 -11.32
N GLY A 73 72.81 -25.96 -11.64
CA GLY A 73 73.15 -25.09 -12.79
C GLY A 73 72.37 -23.75 -12.83
N MET A 74 73.05 -22.60 -12.89
CA MET A 74 72.50 -21.24 -12.66
C MET A 74 72.28 -20.37 -13.92
N ASN A 75 71.36 -19.39 -13.79
CA ASN A 75 71.41 -17.99 -14.30
C ASN A 75 71.15 -17.58 -15.78
N LYS A 76 70.18 -16.65 -15.90
CA LYS A 76 70.19 -15.33 -16.59
C LYS A 76 70.22 -15.15 -18.14
N ILE A 77 69.07 -14.67 -18.64
CA ILE A 77 68.85 -13.35 -19.33
C ILE A 77 69.37 -13.11 -20.79
N LYS A 78 68.40 -12.75 -21.65
CA LYS A 78 68.38 -11.84 -22.84
C LYS A 78 68.49 -12.35 -24.31
N ASP A 79 67.59 -11.75 -25.11
CA ASP A 79 67.58 -11.34 -26.54
C ASP A 79 68.02 -12.30 -27.68
N GLY A 80 67.31 -12.30 -28.82
CA GLY A 80 67.69 -13.10 -30.01
C GLY A 80 66.65 -13.30 -31.13
N ASP A 81 66.26 -12.21 -31.78
CA ASP A 81 65.37 -11.95 -32.95
C ASP A 81 65.34 -12.92 -34.20
N LEU A 82 64.40 -12.64 -35.14
CA LEU A 82 64.31 -13.06 -36.58
C LEU A 82 63.92 -14.52 -36.98
N GLY A 83 63.28 -14.71 -38.17
CA GLY A 83 63.05 -16.09 -38.70
C GLY A 83 62.26 -16.41 -40.00
N PHE A 84 61.41 -15.54 -40.56
CA PHE A 84 60.77 -15.55 -41.93
C PHE A 84 60.67 -16.83 -42.86
N LYS A 85 59.49 -16.98 -43.53
CA LYS A 85 59.17 -17.78 -44.78
C LYS A 85 58.88 -19.29 -44.56
N THR A 86 58.16 -20.04 -45.44
CA THR A 86 57.76 -19.84 -46.87
C THR A 86 56.36 -20.44 -47.19
N GLY A 87 55.79 -20.17 -48.38
CA GLY A 87 54.47 -20.64 -48.88
C GLY A 87 54.41 -22.11 -49.41
N ASN A 88 53.54 -22.51 -50.35
CA ASN A 88 52.74 -21.75 -51.36
C ASN A 88 51.59 -22.62 -51.97
N PHE A 89 50.89 -22.12 -53.03
CA PHE A 89 49.73 -22.71 -53.79
C PHE A 89 48.36 -22.61 -53.07
N GLY A 90 47.19 -22.42 -53.72
CA GLY A 90 46.77 -22.21 -55.13
C GLY A 90 45.27 -22.61 -55.30
N VAL A 91 44.42 -22.12 -56.22
CA VAL A 91 44.59 -21.26 -57.42
C VAL A 91 43.21 -20.74 -57.96
N LYS A 92 43.15 -19.51 -58.55
CA LYS A 92 42.10 -18.92 -59.47
C LYS A 92 40.66 -18.66 -58.93
N LYS A 93 40.09 -17.44 -58.99
CA LYS A 93 39.58 -16.53 -60.09
C LYS A 93 38.08 -16.79 -60.43
N THR A 94 37.22 -15.85 -60.84
CA THR A 94 37.30 -14.43 -61.32
C THR A 94 36.38 -13.50 -60.47
N GLU A 95 36.43 -12.15 -60.41
CA GLU A 95 36.53 -11.06 -61.42
C GLU A 95 35.33 -11.07 -62.41
N ASN A 96 34.70 -9.96 -62.81
CA ASN A 96 34.93 -8.50 -62.67
C ASN A 96 33.53 -7.80 -62.55
N ASP A 97 33.28 -6.48 -62.57
CA ASP A 97 34.01 -5.21 -62.77
C ASP A 97 33.66 -4.23 -61.60
N GLN A 98 34.32 -3.10 -61.24
CA GLN A 98 35.14 -2.05 -61.89
C GLN A 98 34.34 -0.81 -62.42
N ASN A 99 34.76 0.46 -62.22
CA ASN A 99 35.87 1.00 -61.41
C ASN A 99 35.75 2.52 -61.12
N VAL A 100 36.69 3.06 -60.30
CA VAL A 100 37.08 4.49 -60.09
C VAL A 100 36.15 5.38 -59.22
N GLU A 101 36.65 6.26 -58.32
CA GLU A 101 37.81 6.16 -57.40
C GLU A 101 37.80 7.22 -56.25
N SER A 102 38.80 7.09 -55.36
CA SER A 102 39.53 8.01 -54.46
C SER A 102 39.46 9.56 -54.61
N PRO A 103 40.01 10.34 -53.62
CA PRO A 103 40.08 10.09 -52.16
C PRO A 103 39.95 11.36 -51.26
N TYR A 104 39.26 11.30 -50.11
CA TYR A 104 39.61 12.10 -48.91
C TYR A 104 38.91 11.60 -47.63
N GLY A 105 39.64 11.50 -46.51
CA GLY A 105 39.13 12.04 -45.23
C GLY A 105 38.35 11.18 -44.22
N ARG A 106 38.84 9.99 -43.83
CA ARG A 106 38.56 9.28 -42.54
C ARG A 106 37.10 9.02 -42.09
N SER A 107 36.78 7.73 -41.90
CA SER A 107 35.87 7.23 -40.86
C SER A 107 36.52 6.02 -40.13
N PRO A 108 36.12 5.68 -38.88
CA PRO A 108 36.68 4.53 -38.15
C PRO A 108 35.63 3.48 -37.72
N GLU A 109 35.75 2.29 -38.29
CA GLU A 109 35.19 1.02 -37.76
C GLU A 109 36.28 -0.06 -37.93
N ASP A 110 36.32 -1.19 -37.21
CA ASP A 110 35.38 -1.81 -36.27
C ASP A 110 36.15 -2.23 -34.99
N CYS A 111 35.52 -2.12 -33.82
CA CYS A 111 36.12 -2.54 -32.55
C CYS A 111 35.09 -3.31 -31.70
N ARG A 112 34.88 -4.58 -32.07
CA ARG A 112 33.97 -5.52 -31.38
C ARG A 112 34.28 -5.66 -29.90
N MET A 113 33.61 -4.89 -29.06
CA MET A 113 33.63 -5.09 -27.61
C MET A 113 32.89 -6.38 -27.25
N LYS A 114 33.51 -7.18 -26.38
CA LYS A 114 32.91 -8.42 -25.85
C LYS A 114 31.66 -8.09 -25.03
N PRO A 115 30.60 -8.92 -25.05
CA PRO A 115 29.52 -8.83 -24.08
C PRO A 115 30.10 -8.91 -22.66
N LYS A 116 29.63 -8.05 -21.74
CA LYS A 116 29.97 -8.15 -20.33
C LYS A 116 29.25 -9.38 -19.74
N GLU A 117 30.01 -10.32 -19.20
CA GLU A 117 29.48 -11.47 -18.48
C GLU A 117 28.69 -10.96 -17.26
N LYS A 118 27.40 -11.33 -17.17
CA LYS A 118 26.65 -11.19 -15.92
C LYS A 118 27.12 -12.28 -14.97
N ILE A 119 27.58 -11.90 -13.79
CA ILE A 119 27.93 -12.85 -12.72
C ILE A 119 26.62 -13.48 -12.23
N VAL A 120 26.38 -14.73 -12.62
CA VAL A 120 25.29 -15.55 -12.09
C VAL A 120 25.78 -16.21 -10.80
N MET A 121 24.94 -16.21 -9.75
CA MET A 121 25.30 -16.80 -8.46
C MET A 121 25.38 -18.33 -8.55
N SER A 122 26.39 -18.91 -7.90
CA SER A 122 26.77 -20.32 -8.00
C SER A 122 25.89 -21.32 -7.24
N ASP A 123 24.87 -20.86 -6.52
CA ASP A 123 24.17 -21.67 -5.51
C ASP A 123 23.05 -22.58 -6.09
N CYS A 124 22.94 -22.65 -7.42
CA CYS A 124 21.86 -23.37 -8.10
C CYS A 124 22.17 -24.87 -8.35
N ASP A 125 23.40 -25.21 -8.73
CA ASP A 125 23.73 -26.54 -9.29
C ASP A 125 23.52 -27.70 -8.31
N ASP A 126 23.88 -27.52 -7.03
CA ASP A 126 23.75 -28.58 -6.01
C ASP A 126 22.29 -28.95 -5.72
N ASN A 127 21.34 -28.00 -5.84
CA ASN A 127 19.93 -28.25 -5.59
C ASN A 127 19.31 -29.15 -6.68
N ILE A 128 19.59 -28.86 -7.96
CA ILE A 128 19.06 -29.65 -9.08
C ILE A 128 19.63 -31.09 -9.03
N GLY A 129 20.89 -31.26 -8.59
CA GLY A 129 21.49 -32.57 -8.34
C GLY A 129 20.75 -33.44 -7.32
N TYR A 130 20.11 -32.83 -6.30
CA TYR A 130 19.26 -33.55 -5.34
C TYR A 130 17.93 -34.00 -5.96
N PHE A 131 17.26 -33.11 -6.70
CA PHE A 131 15.98 -33.40 -7.37
C PHE A 131 16.12 -34.54 -8.40
N ILE A 132 17.20 -34.53 -9.20
CA ILE A 132 17.54 -35.62 -10.13
C ILE A 132 17.71 -36.96 -9.38
N LYS A 133 18.49 -36.98 -8.29
CA LYS A 133 18.73 -38.20 -7.49
C LYS A 133 17.47 -38.75 -6.81
N LYS A 134 16.48 -37.91 -6.55
CA LYS A 134 15.23 -38.26 -5.84
C LYS A 134 14.01 -38.46 -6.75
N LYS A 135 14.12 -38.20 -8.06
CA LYS A 135 13.01 -38.18 -9.03
C LYS A 135 11.82 -37.30 -8.58
N LEU A 136 12.13 -36.14 -8.00
CA LEU A 136 11.11 -35.19 -7.55
C LEU A 136 10.50 -34.41 -8.73
N HIS A 137 9.33 -33.82 -8.49
CA HIS A 137 8.69 -32.92 -9.44
C HIS A 137 9.52 -31.65 -9.67
N VAL A 138 9.50 -31.16 -10.91
CA VAL A 138 10.18 -29.94 -11.34
C VAL A 138 9.28 -29.17 -12.29
N TRP A 139 9.44 -27.85 -12.29
CA TRP A 139 8.92 -27.00 -13.35
C TRP A 139 9.87 -27.04 -14.53
N CYS A 140 9.35 -27.27 -15.73
CA CYS A 140 10.10 -27.19 -16.96
C CYS A 140 9.48 -26.15 -17.90
N ARG A 141 10.32 -25.41 -18.62
CA ARG A 141 9.87 -24.42 -19.59
C ARG A 141 9.65 -25.06 -20.95
N LEU A 142 8.44 -24.88 -21.50
CA LEU A 142 8.07 -25.33 -22.84
C LEU A 142 8.63 -24.38 -23.91
N PRO A 143 8.81 -24.84 -25.17
CA PRO A 143 9.19 -23.98 -26.30
C PRO A 143 8.20 -22.82 -26.57
N SER A 144 6.95 -22.95 -26.10
CA SER A 144 5.92 -21.88 -26.11
C SER A 144 6.15 -20.80 -25.03
N GLY A 145 7.21 -20.90 -24.23
CA GLY A 145 7.56 -19.99 -23.14
C GLY A 145 6.85 -20.26 -21.81
N LEU A 146 5.78 -21.06 -21.83
CA LEU A 146 4.99 -21.49 -20.67
C LEU A 146 5.76 -22.43 -19.74
N TRP A 147 5.35 -22.49 -18.47
CA TRP A 147 5.84 -23.47 -17.50
C TRP A 147 4.83 -24.62 -17.34
N GLU A 148 5.30 -25.87 -17.35
CA GLU A 148 4.50 -27.05 -17.00
C GLU A 148 5.18 -27.84 -15.87
N LEU A 149 4.38 -28.52 -15.03
CA LEU A 149 4.89 -29.44 -14.02
C LEU A 149 5.25 -30.77 -14.66
N GLY A 150 6.41 -31.31 -14.32
CA GLY A 150 6.89 -32.59 -14.82
C GLY A 150 7.78 -33.34 -13.83
N THR A 151 8.12 -34.57 -14.19
CA THR A 151 9.00 -35.44 -13.39
C THR A 151 10.21 -35.86 -14.20
N ILE A 152 11.41 -35.73 -13.62
CA ILE A 152 12.67 -36.11 -14.28
C ILE A 152 12.73 -37.65 -14.40
N GLN A 153 12.79 -38.16 -15.62
CA GLN A 153 12.98 -39.59 -15.88
C GLN A 153 14.48 -39.95 -15.92
N SER A 154 15.28 -39.17 -16.66
CA SER A 154 16.72 -39.39 -16.84
C SER A 154 17.44 -38.12 -17.29
N THR A 155 18.75 -38.01 -17.03
CA THR A 155 19.58 -36.87 -17.47
C THR A 155 20.72 -37.32 -18.37
N SER A 156 20.92 -36.62 -19.50
CA SER A 156 21.94 -36.89 -20.51
C SER A 156 22.77 -35.64 -20.76
N GLY A 157 23.94 -35.53 -20.12
CA GLY A 157 24.74 -34.30 -20.11
C GLY A 157 23.92 -33.13 -19.57
N ASP A 158 23.97 -31.99 -20.27
CA ASP A 158 23.31 -30.74 -19.90
C ASP A 158 21.78 -30.73 -20.12
N ALA A 159 21.22 -31.82 -20.64
CA ALA A 159 19.78 -31.97 -20.86
C ALA A 159 19.16 -33.04 -19.94
N ALA A 160 17.89 -32.84 -19.59
CA ALA A 160 17.04 -33.83 -18.93
C ALA A 160 15.89 -34.26 -19.85
N LEU A 161 15.46 -35.51 -19.70
CA LEU A 161 14.17 -35.99 -20.19
C LEU A 161 13.17 -35.90 -19.05
N VAL A 162 12.15 -35.04 -19.23
CA VAL A 162 11.09 -34.76 -18.27
C VAL A 162 9.78 -35.25 -18.85
N SER A 163 9.06 -36.12 -18.13
CA SER A 163 7.66 -36.41 -18.46
C SER A 163 6.77 -35.36 -17.84
N VAL A 164 6.06 -34.62 -18.68
CA VAL A 164 5.12 -33.56 -18.29
C VAL A 164 3.71 -34.12 -18.03
N SER A 165 2.84 -33.33 -17.39
CA SER A 165 1.47 -33.73 -17.03
C SER A 165 0.63 -34.20 -18.22
N SER A 166 0.89 -33.65 -19.41
CA SER A 166 0.29 -34.09 -20.68
C SER A 166 0.73 -35.48 -21.19
N GLY A 167 1.56 -36.22 -20.44
CA GLY A 167 2.04 -37.57 -20.79
C GLY A 167 3.20 -37.60 -21.79
N ASN A 168 3.54 -36.46 -22.39
CA ASN A 168 4.68 -36.32 -23.30
C ASN A 168 6.02 -36.35 -22.54
N VAL A 169 7.08 -36.80 -23.20
CA VAL A 169 8.46 -36.71 -22.68
C VAL A 169 9.22 -35.65 -23.48
N ILE A 170 9.66 -34.59 -22.80
CA ILE A 170 10.32 -33.43 -23.41
C ILE A 170 11.79 -33.41 -22.99
N LYS A 171 12.68 -33.10 -23.96
CA LYS A 171 14.10 -32.85 -23.70
C LYS A 171 14.30 -31.36 -23.39
N VAL A 172 14.66 -31.06 -22.15
CA VAL A 172 14.79 -29.70 -21.62
C VAL A 172 16.22 -29.47 -21.12
N CYS A 173 16.77 -28.26 -21.27
CA CYS A 173 18.08 -27.93 -20.73
C CYS A 173 18.03 -27.82 -19.20
N ARG A 174 19.09 -28.20 -18.48
CA ARG A 174 19.11 -28.14 -17.00
C ARG A 174 18.87 -26.74 -16.45
N VAL A 175 19.25 -25.69 -17.17
CA VAL A 175 19.04 -24.29 -16.77
C VAL A 175 17.57 -23.84 -16.87
N ASP A 176 16.74 -24.55 -17.62
CA ASP A 176 15.30 -24.31 -17.78
C ASP A 176 14.45 -25.21 -16.86
N LEU A 177 15.09 -25.84 -15.86
CA LEU A 177 14.44 -26.63 -14.80
C LEU A 177 14.50 -25.87 -13.48
N LEU A 178 13.35 -25.73 -12.82
CA LEU A 178 13.24 -25.15 -11.49
C LEU A 178 12.61 -26.17 -10.52
N PRO A 179 13.06 -26.27 -9.26
CA PRO A 179 12.48 -27.20 -8.29
C PRO A 179 11.01 -26.86 -8.02
N ALA A 180 10.14 -27.87 -8.05
CA ALA A 180 8.75 -27.71 -7.62
C ALA A 180 8.64 -27.79 -6.09
N ASN A 181 7.58 -27.20 -5.54
CA ASN A 181 7.22 -27.42 -4.14
C ASN A 181 6.50 -28.77 -4.00
N PRO A 182 6.61 -29.45 -2.84
CA PRO A 182 5.82 -30.65 -2.57
C PRO A 182 4.35 -30.29 -2.38
N ASP A 183 3.46 -31.22 -2.75
CA ASP A 183 2.00 -31.09 -2.82
C ASP A 183 1.38 -30.61 -1.48
N VAL A 184 2.05 -30.90 -0.36
CA VAL A 184 1.69 -30.45 1.01
C VAL A 184 1.74 -28.92 1.18
N LEU A 185 2.39 -28.20 0.26
CA LEU A 185 2.46 -26.73 0.20
C LEU A 185 1.63 -26.14 -0.95
N GLU A 186 0.69 -26.90 -1.52
CA GLU A 186 -0.31 -26.33 -2.43
C GLU A 186 -1.32 -25.44 -1.69
N GLY A 187 -1.68 -24.33 -2.32
CA GLY A 187 -2.72 -23.44 -1.84
C GLY A 187 -2.37 -22.62 -0.58
N VAL A 188 -1.08 -22.42 -0.24
CA VAL A 188 -0.67 -21.68 0.96
C VAL A 188 -1.19 -20.25 1.01
N ASP A 189 -1.61 -19.82 2.21
CA ASP A 189 -2.18 -18.49 2.49
C ASP A 189 -1.17 -17.33 2.36
N ASP A 190 0.13 -17.59 2.46
CA ASP A 190 1.23 -16.63 2.30
C ASP A 190 2.35 -17.23 1.45
N LEU A 191 2.73 -16.54 0.37
CA LEU A 191 3.75 -17.00 -0.59
C LEU A 191 5.16 -17.13 0.02
N ILE A 192 5.46 -16.47 1.14
CA ILE A 192 6.74 -16.64 1.86
C ILE A 192 6.88 -18.06 2.43
N GLN A 193 5.77 -18.79 2.62
CA GLN A 193 5.78 -20.16 3.16
C GLN A 193 6.20 -21.22 2.12
N LEU A 194 6.35 -20.85 0.84
CA LEU A 194 6.87 -21.73 -0.21
C LEU A 194 8.36 -22.02 0.00
N SER A 195 8.72 -23.32 0.01
CA SER A 195 10.11 -23.77 0.14
C SER A 195 10.96 -23.33 -1.07
N TYR A 196 10.41 -23.51 -2.26
CA TYR A 196 11.02 -23.10 -3.52
C TYR A 196 10.25 -21.91 -4.10
N LEU A 197 10.69 -20.71 -3.74
CA LEU A 197 10.16 -19.48 -4.30
C LEU A 197 10.72 -19.28 -5.72
N ASN A 198 9.92 -19.62 -6.72
CA ASN A 198 10.18 -19.35 -8.13
C ASN A 198 8.87 -18.97 -8.84
N GLU A 199 8.97 -18.29 -9.98
CA GLU A 199 7.81 -17.79 -10.75
C GLU A 199 6.71 -18.85 -10.96
N PRO A 200 6.99 -20.06 -11.48
CA PRO A 200 5.94 -21.05 -11.70
C PRO A 200 5.30 -21.56 -10.41
N SER A 201 6.03 -21.71 -9.30
CA SER A 201 5.42 -22.09 -8.01
C SER A 201 4.48 -21.01 -7.46
N VAL A 202 4.81 -19.73 -7.64
CA VAL A 202 3.93 -18.62 -7.25
C VAL A 202 2.67 -18.60 -8.11
N LEU A 203 2.82 -18.72 -9.44
CA LEU A 203 1.70 -18.79 -10.39
C LEU A 203 0.76 -19.96 -10.09
N TYR A 204 1.32 -21.14 -9.85
CA TYR A 204 0.57 -22.35 -9.55
C TYR A 204 -0.17 -22.26 -8.22
N ASN A 205 0.45 -21.74 -7.17
CA ASN A 205 -0.21 -21.54 -5.88
C ASN A 205 -1.42 -20.59 -6.02
N LEU A 206 -1.25 -19.47 -6.71
CA LEU A 206 -2.33 -18.51 -6.97
C LEU A 206 -3.43 -19.10 -7.85
N GLN A 207 -3.08 -19.90 -8.86
CA GLN A 207 -4.05 -20.60 -9.73
C GLN A 207 -4.87 -21.63 -8.94
N CYS A 208 -4.23 -22.43 -8.08
CA CYS A 208 -4.91 -23.42 -7.25
C CYS A 208 -5.87 -22.76 -6.25
N ARG A 209 -5.48 -21.62 -5.65
CA ARG A 209 -6.37 -20.83 -4.77
C ARG A 209 -7.53 -20.21 -5.54
N TYR A 210 -7.28 -19.64 -6.72
CA TYR A 210 -8.31 -19.07 -7.58
C TYR A 210 -9.35 -20.12 -8.02
N SER A 211 -8.91 -21.35 -8.35
CA SER A 211 -9.83 -22.46 -8.70
C SER A 211 -10.70 -22.96 -7.53
N GLN A 212 -10.38 -22.55 -6.29
CA GLN A 212 -11.11 -22.85 -5.06
C GLN A 212 -11.84 -21.61 -4.49
N ASP A 213 -12.04 -20.57 -5.32
CA ASP A 213 -12.62 -19.27 -4.96
C ASP A 213 -11.89 -18.50 -3.83
N MET A 214 -10.67 -18.91 -3.46
CA MET A 214 -9.82 -18.22 -2.49
C MET A 214 -9.06 -17.06 -3.15
N ILE A 215 -9.78 -15.97 -3.43
CA ILE A 215 -9.26 -14.83 -4.21
C ILE A 215 -8.13 -14.01 -3.56
N TYR A 216 -7.92 -14.15 -2.24
CA TYR A 216 -6.92 -13.38 -1.49
C TYR A 216 -5.74 -14.25 -1.07
N SER A 217 -4.51 -13.70 -1.15
CA SER A 217 -3.28 -14.35 -0.69
C SER A 217 -2.30 -13.31 -0.11
N LYS A 218 -1.52 -13.66 0.91
CA LYS A 218 -0.43 -12.80 1.42
C LYS A 218 0.84 -12.99 0.59
N ALA A 219 1.61 -11.92 0.46
CA ALA A 219 2.96 -11.86 -0.09
C ALA A 219 3.84 -11.11 0.93
N GLY A 220 4.00 -11.70 2.12
CA GLY A 220 4.50 -10.96 3.29
C GLY A 220 3.62 -9.75 3.64
N PRO A 221 4.14 -8.52 3.60
CA PRO A 221 3.39 -7.30 3.94
C PRO A 221 2.36 -6.88 2.89
N VAL A 222 2.37 -7.46 1.69
CA VAL A 222 1.43 -7.11 0.59
C VAL A 222 0.30 -8.13 0.53
N LEU A 223 -0.95 -7.66 0.38
CA LEU A 223 -2.10 -8.53 0.07
C LEU A 223 -2.30 -8.60 -1.45
N ILE A 224 -2.34 -9.80 -2.02
CA ILE A 224 -2.76 -10.06 -3.40
C ILE A 224 -4.28 -10.29 -3.41
N ALA A 225 -4.97 -9.68 -4.37
CA ALA A 225 -6.40 -9.85 -4.62
C ALA A 225 -6.64 -10.19 -6.10
N ILE A 226 -7.21 -11.36 -6.42
CA ILE A 226 -7.48 -11.78 -7.81
C ILE A 226 -8.97 -11.62 -8.11
N ASN A 227 -9.33 -10.83 -9.13
CA ASN A 227 -10.74 -10.54 -9.43
C ASN A 227 -11.53 -11.83 -9.81
N PRO A 228 -12.56 -12.26 -9.05
CA PRO A 228 -13.33 -13.46 -9.38
C PRO A 228 -14.21 -13.34 -10.63
N PHE A 229 -14.59 -12.12 -11.04
CA PHE A 229 -15.65 -11.85 -12.05
C PHE A 229 -17.00 -12.53 -11.74
N LYS A 230 -17.27 -12.83 -10.47
CA LYS A 230 -18.54 -13.33 -9.90
C LYS A 230 -18.61 -12.95 -8.42
N ASP A 231 -19.81 -12.99 -7.84
CA ASP A 231 -19.99 -12.83 -6.40
C ASP A 231 -19.37 -14.01 -5.61
N VAL A 232 -18.78 -13.71 -4.45
CA VAL A 232 -18.11 -14.68 -3.58
C VAL A 232 -18.55 -14.47 -2.13
N GLN A 233 -18.88 -15.56 -1.42
CA GLN A 233 -19.49 -15.52 -0.08
C GLN A 233 -18.46 -15.31 1.05
N ILE A 234 -17.71 -14.21 0.98
CA ILE A 234 -16.63 -13.88 1.93
C ILE A 234 -16.81 -12.53 2.65
N TYR A 235 -17.85 -11.77 2.27
CA TYR A 235 -18.11 -10.40 2.75
C TYR A 235 -19.29 -10.30 3.76
N GLY A 236 -19.68 -11.42 4.38
CA GLY A 236 -20.80 -11.45 5.34
C GLY A 236 -20.45 -10.95 6.75
N GLU A 237 -21.46 -10.59 7.54
CA GLU A 237 -21.30 -10.09 8.93
C GLU A 237 -20.55 -11.09 9.84
N ASP A 238 -20.68 -12.40 9.59
CA ASP A 238 -19.91 -13.45 10.27
C ASP A 238 -18.40 -13.27 10.07
N PHE A 239 -17.97 -12.93 8.85
CA PHE A 239 -16.56 -12.67 8.54
C PHE A 239 -16.08 -11.38 9.22
N VAL A 240 -16.85 -10.29 9.12
CA VAL A 240 -16.55 -9.02 9.81
C VAL A 240 -16.35 -9.26 11.31
N THR A 241 -17.24 -10.03 11.93
CA THR A 241 -17.17 -10.42 13.36
C THR A 241 -15.96 -11.31 13.66
N THR A 242 -15.66 -12.28 12.78
CA THR A 242 -14.54 -13.23 12.93
C THR A 242 -13.17 -12.53 12.87
N TYR A 243 -12.99 -11.57 11.96
CA TYR A 243 -11.78 -10.75 11.87
C TYR A 243 -11.67 -9.79 13.06
N ARG A 244 -12.75 -9.06 13.41
CA ARG A 244 -12.80 -8.15 14.58
C ARG A 244 -12.50 -8.84 15.92
N GLN A 245 -12.85 -10.12 16.06
CA GLN A 245 -12.52 -10.94 17.23
C GLN A 245 -11.17 -11.68 17.12
N LYS A 246 -10.46 -11.55 16.00
CA LYS A 246 -9.14 -12.16 15.71
C LYS A 246 -9.15 -13.69 15.87
N LEU A 247 -10.25 -14.30 15.44
CA LEU A 247 -10.45 -15.75 15.43
C LEU A 247 -9.80 -16.42 14.21
N THR A 248 -9.38 -15.63 13.21
CA THR A 248 -8.72 -16.07 11.97
C THR A 248 -7.57 -15.12 11.61
N ASP A 249 -6.58 -15.64 10.88
CA ASP A 249 -5.48 -14.88 10.25
C ASP A 249 -5.38 -15.19 8.73
N LYS A 250 -6.48 -15.68 8.14
CA LYS A 250 -6.58 -15.91 6.70
C LYS A 250 -6.44 -14.60 5.92
N PRO A 251 -5.80 -14.58 4.74
CA PRO A 251 -5.64 -13.39 3.91
C PRO A 251 -7.00 -12.83 3.50
N HIS A 252 -7.26 -11.56 3.81
CA HIS A 252 -8.47 -10.84 3.44
C HIS A 252 -8.25 -9.33 3.54
N VAL A 253 -9.03 -8.52 2.82
CA VAL A 253 -9.01 -7.05 2.94
C VAL A 253 -9.31 -6.61 4.37
N TYR A 254 -10.24 -7.30 5.05
CA TYR A 254 -10.56 -7.05 6.45
C TYR A 254 -9.35 -7.18 7.37
N ALA A 255 -8.43 -8.14 7.13
CA ALA A 255 -7.23 -8.28 7.95
C ALA A 255 -6.26 -7.08 7.81
N VAL A 256 -6.17 -6.49 6.61
CA VAL A 256 -5.36 -5.30 6.34
C VAL A 256 -6.00 -4.06 6.97
N ALA A 257 -7.31 -3.90 6.84
CA ALA A 257 -8.05 -2.79 7.43
C ALA A 257 -8.09 -2.86 8.98
N ASP A 258 -8.19 -4.07 9.55
CA ASP A 258 -8.10 -4.30 11.01
C ASP A 258 -6.71 -3.95 11.54
N ALA A 259 -5.64 -4.39 10.85
CA ALA A 259 -4.26 -4.07 11.20
C ALA A 259 -3.98 -2.56 11.15
N ALA A 260 -4.40 -1.87 10.09
CA ALA A 260 -4.27 -0.41 9.99
C ALA A 260 -5.04 0.31 11.12
N TYR A 261 -6.28 -0.10 11.39
CA TYR A 261 -7.08 0.47 12.47
C TYR A 261 -6.45 0.25 13.86
N ASP A 262 -5.96 -0.96 14.14
CA ASP A 262 -5.23 -1.31 15.37
C ASP A 262 -3.98 -0.45 15.55
N GLU A 263 -3.16 -0.28 14.50
CA GLU A 263 -1.91 0.47 14.58
C GLU A 263 -2.15 1.97 14.79
N MET A 264 -3.16 2.55 14.14
CA MET A 264 -3.65 3.92 14.38
C MET A 264 -4.22 4.11 15.80
N MET A 265 -4.74 3.06 16.42
CA MET A 265 -5.28 3.10 17.79
C MET A 265 -4.23 2.80 18.86
N ALA A 266 -3.14 2.10 18.50
CA ALA A 266 -2.02 1.77 19.37
C ALA A 266 -0.91 2.84 19.38
N GLY A 267 -0.73 3.57 18.28
CA GLY A 267 0.19 4.70 18.17
C GLY A 267 -0.42 5.86 17.39
N ASP A 268 -0.08 7.10 17.77
CA ASP A 268 -0.60 8.32 17.15
C ASP A 268 0.08 8.64 15.79
N VAL A 269 0.06 7.67 14.88
CA VAL A 269 0.61 7.77 13.51
C VAL A 269 -0.49 7.38 12.51
N ASN A 270 -0.72 8.24 11.52
CA ASN A 270 -1.73 8.01 10.49
C ASN A 270 -1.33 6.86 9.54
N GLN A 271 -2.34 6.23 8.95
CA GLN A 271 -2.16 5.04 8.13
C GLN A 271 -2.64 5.31 6.70
N SER A 272 -2.07 4.63 5.72
CA SER A 272 -2.62 4.58 4.36
C SER A 272 -2.80 3.14 3.87
N ILE A 273 -3.85 2.91 3.08
CA ILE A 273 -4.10 1.66 2.36
C ILE A 273 -4.02 1.99 0.87
N ILE A 274 -2.96 1.51 0.22
CA ILE A 274 -2.63 1.82 -1.17
C ILE A 274 -3.02 0.61 -2.04
N ILE A 275 -3.98 0.81 -2.95
CA ILE A 275 -4.54 -0.25 -3.80
C ILE A 275 -4.02 -0.07 -5.23
N SER A 276 -3.23 -1.03 -5.70
CA SER A 276 -2.51 -1.04 -6.98
C SER A 276 -3.02 -2.15 -7.92
N GLY A 277 -2.62 -2.12 -9.19
CA GLY A 277 -3.01 -3.13 -10.21
C GLY A 277 -3.62 -2.52 -11.48
N GLU A 278 -3.81 -3.34 -12.52
CA GLU A 278 -4.27 -2.90 -13.84
C GLU A 278 -5.75 -2.44 -13.87
N SER A 279 -6.19 -1.93 -15.03
CA SER A 279 -7.60 -1.60 -15.29
C SER A 279 -8.46 -2.87 -15.37
N GLY A 280 -9.58 -2.88 -14.63
CA GLY A 280 -10.44 -4.07 -14.48
C GLY A 280 -9.98 -5.11 -13.45
N ALA A 281 -8.88 -4.86 -12.73
CA ALA A 281 -8.35 -5.78 -11.72
C ALA A 281 -9.14 -5.80 -10.38
N GLY A 282 -10.18 -4.96 -10.21
CA GLY A 282 -11.04 -4.95 -9.01
C GLY A 282 -10.62 -3.99 -7.88
N LYS A 283 -9.75 -3.01 -8.16
CA LYS A 283 -9.27 -2.02 -7.17
C LYS A 283 -10.40 -1.28 -6.44
N THR A 284 -11.35 -0.73 -7.18
CA THR A 284 -12.46 0.06 -6.62
C THR A 284 -13.41 -0.78 -5.75
N GLU A 285 -13.67 -2.03 -6.11
CA GLU A 285 -14.47 -2.94 -5.26
C GLU A 285 -13.69 -3.33 -3.99
N THR A 286 -12.38 -3.57 -4.11
CA THR A 286 -11.48 -3.78 -2.98
C THR A 286 -11.47 -2.57 -2.03
N ALA A 287 -11.49 -1.35 -2.57
CA ALA A 287 -11.60 -0.11 -1.81
C ALA A 287 -12.94 0.02 -1.07
N LYS A 288 -14.06 -0.34 -1.71
CA LYS A 288 -15.40 -0.39 -1.07
C LYS A 288 -15.42 -1.37 0.10
N VAL A 289 -14.90 -2.59 -0.09
CA VAL A 289 -14.83 -3.62 0.95
C VAL A 289 -13.98 -3.15 2.15
N ALA A 290 -12.87 -2.45 1.90
CA ALA A 290 -12.06 -1.82 2.96
C ALA A 290 -12.81 -0.71 3.70
N MET A 291 -13.47 0.20 2.97
CA MET A 291 -14.28 1.28 3.55
C MET A 291 -15.45 0.75 4.39
N GLN A 292 -16.14 -0.30 3.93
CA GLN A 292 -17.24 -0.93 4.66
C GLN A 292 -16.77 -1.55 5.98
N TYR A 293 -15.65 -2.27 5.99
CA TYR A 293 -15.10 -2.83 7.23
C TYR A 293 -14.72 -1.74 8.25
N LEU A 294 -14.10 -0.64 7.80
CA LEU A 294 -13.79 0.49 8.67
C LEU A 294 -15.05 1.20 9.19
N ALA A 295 -16.12 1.26 8.38
CA ALA A 295 -17.42 1.75 8.79
C ALA A 295 -18.06 0.87 9.89
N ASP A 296 -17.98 -0.47 9.76
CA ASP A 296 -18.50 -1.42 10.75
C ASP A 296 -17.68 -1.44 12.05
N LEU A 297 -16.36 -1.24 11.96
CA LEU A 297 -15.50 -1.03 13.13
C LEU A 297 -15.84 0.28 13.86
N GLY A 298 -15.90 1.39 13.13
CA GLY A 298 -16.09 2.74 13.66
C GLY A 298 -17.52 3.09 14.07
N SER A 299 -18.50 2.24 13.77
CA SER A 299 -19.91 2.50 14.06
C SER A 299 -20.28 2.32 15.53
N GLY A 300 -20.74 3.42 16.13
CA GLY A 300 -21.72 3.43 17.22
C GLY A 300 -23.00 4.10 16.75
N SER A 301 -24.00 4.28 17.63
CA SER A 301 -25.35 4.78 17.28
C SER A 301 -25.44 6.19 16.66
N CYS A 302 -24.32 6.91 16.50
CA CYS A 302 -24.22 8.20 15.81
C CYS A 302 -23.22 8.17 14.63
N GLY A 303 -22.47 7.07 14.47
CA GLY A 303 -21.50 6.86 13.38
C GLY A 303 -22.15 6.34 12.10
N THR A 304 -23.27 5.62 12.22
CA THR A 304 -23.96 4.95 11.11
C THR A 304 -24.39 5.90 9.98
N GLU A 305 -24.81 7.14 10.30
CA GLU A 305 -25.14 8.15 9.28
C GLU A 305 -23.90 8.54 8.44
N HIS A 306 -22.79 8.84 9.11
CA HIS A 306 -21.52 9.23 8.45
C HIS A 306 -20.95 8.06 7.65
N ALA A 307 -21.00 6.84 8.21
CA ALA A 307 -20.61 5.60 7.54
C ALA A 307 -21.39 5.38 6.23
N ASN A 308 -22.73 5.49 6.27
CA ASN A 308 -23.56 5.33 5.08
C ASN A 308 -23.25 6.43 4.03
N ALA A 309 -23.13 7.70 4.46
CA ALA A 309 -22.79 8.80 3.55
C ALA A 309 -21.44 8.61 2.83
N ILE A 310 -20.41 8.11 3.52
CA ILE A 310 -19.11 7.77 2.91
C ILE A 310 -19.27 6.67 1.83
N LEU A 311 -20.09 5.64 2.09
CA LEU A 311 -20.33 4.57 1.14
C LEU A 311 -21.13 5.05 -0.08
N GLN A 312 -22.25 5.76 0.12
CA GLN A 312 -23.08 6.29 -0.99
C GLN A 312 -22.32 7.28 -1.89
N THR A 313 -21.34 7.99 -1.35
CA THR A 313 -20.48 8.89 -2.12
C THR A 313 -19.78 8.20 -3.31
N ASN A 314 -19.47 6.90 -3.22
CA ASN A 314 -18.93 6.16 -4.37
C ASN A 314 -19.92 6.07 -5.54
N CYS A 315 -21.24 6.01 -5.30
CA CYS A 315 -22.23 5.99 -6.38
C CYS A 315 -22.23 7.30 -7.18
N ILE A 316 -22.06 8.44 -6.50
CA ILE A 316 -21.94 9.77 -7.13
C ILE A 316 -20.64 9.83 -7.95
N LEU A 317 -19.51 9.48 -7.32
CA LEU A 317 -18.19 9.56 -7.95
C LEU A 317 -18.04 8.59 -9.13
N GLU A 318 -18.70 7.42 -9.12
CA GLU A 318 -18.72 6.52 -10.27
C GLU A 318 -19.60 7.03 -11.41
N ALA A 319 -20.74 7.66 -11.14
CA ALA A 319 -21.57 8.24 -12.19
C ALA A 319 -20.81 9.32 -12.99
N PHE A 320 -20.15 10.26 -12.28
CA PHE A 320 -19.44 11.38 -12.91
C PHE A 320 -17.98 11.07 -13.29
N GLY A 321 -17.36 10.03 -12.72
CA GLY A 321 -15.93 9.75 -12.87
C GLY A 321 -15.57 8.39 -13.49
N ASN A 322 -16.53 7.47 -13.66
CA ASN A 322 -16.29 6.21 -14.36
C ASN A 322 -16.90 6.19 -15.77
N ALA A 323 -16.33 5.36 -16.64
CA ALA A 323 -16.80 5.12 -17.99
C ALA A 323 -16.51 3.68 -18.46
N LYS A 324 -17.17 3.24 -19.55
CA LYS A 324 -16.81 1.98 -20.25
C LYS A 324 -15.59 2.20 -21.14
N THR A 325 -14.60 1.34 -20.95
CA THR A 325 -13.40 1.22 -21.79
C THR A 325 -13.38 -0.15 -22.47
N CYS A 326 -12.57 -0.32 -23.51
CA CYS A 326 -12.38 -1.61 -24.19
C CYS A 326 -11.79 -2.72 -23.30
N ARG A 327 -11.40 -2.44 -22.05
CA ARG A 327 -10.85 -3.41 -21.08
C ARG A 327 -11.69 -3.61 -19.82
N ASN A 328 -12.67 -2.73 -19.55
CA ASN A 328 -13.50 -2.72 -18.35
C ASN A 328 -14.74 -1.82 -18.53
N HIS A 329 -15.93 -2.33 -18.23
CA HIS A 329 -17.22 -1.63 -18.36
C HIS A 329 -17.48 -0.51 -17.33
N ASN A 330 -16.85 -0.56 -16.16
CA ASN A 330 -16.95 0.47 -15.11
C ASN A 330 -15.53 0.85 -14.66
N ALA A 331 -14.83 1.66 -15.47
CA ALA A 331 -13.45 2.05 -15.23
C ALA A 331 -13.38 3.48 -14.68
N SER A 332 -12.84 3.65 -13.48
CA SER A 332 -12.53 4.99 -12.95
C SER A 332 -11.50 5.69 -13.82
N ARG A 333 -11.84 6.91 -14.25
CA ARG A 333 -11.00 7.81 -15.07
C ARG A 333 -10.46 8.99 -14.25
N PHE A 334 -10.44 8.86 -12.94
CA PHE A 334 -9.88 9.80 -11.95
C PHE A 334 -9.28 8.98 -10.80
N GLY A 335 -8.30 9.54 -10.11
CA GLY A 335 -7.80 9.01 -8.83
C GLY A 335 -8.58 9.60 -7.65
N LYS A 336 -8.73 8.82 -6.57
CA LYS A 336 -9.45 9.21 -5.36
C LYS A 336 -8.73 8.73 -4.09
N LEU A 337 -8.55 9.67 -3.16
CA LEU A 337 -8.02 9.44 -1.82
C LEU A 337 -9.12 9.74 -0.79
N PHE A 338 -9.61 8.70 -0.10
CA PHE A 338 -10.54 8.83 1.01
C PHE A 338 -9.76 8.90 2.32
N ASP A 339 -9.67 10.06 2.95
CA ASP A 339 -9.09 10.24 4.28
C ASP A 339 -10.20 10.15 5.34
N ILE A 340 -10.32 9.00 6.00
CA ILE A 340 -11.35 8.71 7.00
C ILE A 340 -10.80 9.10 8.38
N HIS A 341 -11.46 10.04 9.06
CA HIS A 341 -10.99 10.59 10.33
C HIS A 341 -11.64 9.86 11.53
N PHE A 342 -10.82 9.50 12.53
CA PHE A 342 -11.26 8.73 13.69
C PHE A 342 -11.03 9.48 15.00
N SER A 343 -12.08 9.59 15.79
CA SER A 343 -12.03 10.11 17.16
C SER A 343 -11.10 9.28 18.07
N THR A 344 -10.66 9.85 19.20
CA THR A 344 -9.83 9.15 20.21
C THR A 344 -10.47 7.86 20.75
N ALA A 345 -11.79 7.70 20.61
CA ALA A 345 -12.54 6.50 20.98
C ALA A 345 -12.71 5.48 19.83
N GLY A 346 -12.02 5.67 18.69
CA GLY A 346 -12.04 4.77 17.53
C GLY A 346 -13.28 4.90 16.62
N ARG A 347 -14.19 5.83 16.90
CA ARG A 347 -15.37 6.07 16.05
C ARG A 347 -15.04 7.04 14.93
N ILE A 348 -15.59 6.80 13.74
CA ILE A 348 -15.54 7.75 12.62
C ILE A 348 -16.18 9.08 13.04
N CYS A 349 -15.49 10.19 12.78
CA CYS A 349 -15.98 11.55 13.07
C CYS A 349 -16.18 12.42 11.82
N GLY A 350 -15.91 11.88 10.63
CA GLY A 350 -16.06 12.51 9.32
C GLY A 350 -15.03 11.96 8.33
N ALA A 351 -15.05 12.45 7.10
CA ALA A 351 -14.09 12.08 6.06
C ALA A 351 -13.78 13.26 5.13
N SER A 352 -12.67 13.16 4.41
CA SER A 352 -12.31 14.08 3.32
C SER A 352 -11.93 13.26 2.10
N ILE A 353 -12.37 13.69 0.92
CA ILE A 353 -12.07 13.06 -0.37
C ILE A 353 -11.27 14.04 -1.20
N GLN A 354 -10.11 13.59 -1.69
CA GLN A 354 -9.32 14.32 -2.67
C GLN A 354 -9.36 13.55 -3.99
N THR A 355 -9.83 14.22 -5.04
CA THR A 355 -9.83 13.73 -6.41
C THR A 355 -8.62 14.25 -7.16
N PHE A 356 -8.12 13.46 -8.09
CA PHE A 356 -6.93 13.74 -8.90
C PHE A 356 -7.13 13.28 -10.34
N PHE A 357 -6.50 13.96 -11.30
CA PHE A 357 -6.26 13.43 -12.64
C PHE A 357 -7.51 12.95 -13.41
N LEU A 358 -8.61 13.71 -13.39
CA LEU A 358 -9.80 13.42 -14.19
C LEU A 358 -9.48 13.45 -15.70
N ASP A 359 -9.88 12.42 -16.44
CA ASP A 359 -9.68 12.27 -17.88
C ASP A 359 -10.56 13.25 -18.67
N LYS A 360 -10.06 14.48 -18.86
CA LYS A 360 -10.75 15.57 -19.57
C LYS A 360 -11.08 15.21 -21.03
N SER A 361 -10.30 14.33 -21.67
CA SER A 361 -10.47 13.99 -23.09
C SER A 361 -11.84 13.37 -23.38
N ARG A 362 -12.27 12.46 -22.50
CA ARG A 362 -13.48 11.64 -22.60
C ARG A 362 -14.81 12.42 -22.57
N VAL A 363 -14.78 13.70 -22.23
CA VAL A 363 -15.97 14.59 -22.29
C VAL A 363 -16.36 14.88 -23.74
N THR A 364 -15.39 14.96 -24.67
CA THR A 364 -15.65 15.39 -26.05
C THR A 364 -15.13 14.45 -27.14
N GLN A 365 -14.22 13.54 -26.80
CA GLN A 365 -13.60 12.59 -27.71
C GLN A 365 -13.68 11.16 -27.15
N LEU A 366 -14.16 10.21 -27.96
CA LEU A 366 -14.22 8.78 -27.61
C LEU A 366 -13.47 7.92 -28.64
N GLU A 367 -12.84 6.85 -28.16
CA GLU A 367 -12.29 5.78 -29.01
C GLU A 367 -13.36 4.72 -29.30
N ASN A 368 -13.22 3.99 -30.41
CA ASN A 368 -14.19 2.99 -30.85
C ASN A 368 -14.43 1.90 -29.80
N GLY A 369 -15.70 1.63 -29.47
CA GLY A 369 -16.11 0.64 -28.45
C GLY A 369 -16.18 1.18 -27.01
N GLU A 370 -15.82 2.44 -26.78
CA GLU A 370 -15.85 3.06 -25.44
C GLU A 370 -17.07 3.98 -25.23
N ARG A 371 -17.41 4.29 -23.97
CA ARG A 371 -18.40 5.33 -23.63
C ARG A 371 -17.72 6.56 -23.02
N SER A 372 -18.44 7.67 -23.03
CA SER A 372 -18.21 8.80 -22.13
C SER A 372 -18.61 8.44 -20.68
N TYR A 373 -18.55 9.42 -19.78
CA TYR A 373 -18.94 9.25 -18.38
C TYR A 373 -20.38 8.78 -18.21
N HIS A 374 -20.62 7.86 -17.27
CA HIS A 374 -21.90 7.18 -17.13
C HIS A 374 -23.08 8.14 -16.87
N VAL A 375 -22.86 9.25 -16.16
CA VAL A 375 -23.89 10.23 -15.81
C VAL A 375 -24.64 10.77 -17.04
N PHE A 376 -23.99 10.93 -18.20
CA PHE A 376 -24.67 11.41 -19.41
C PHE A 376 -25.72 10.42 -19.91
N TYR A 377 -25.39 9.12 -19.96
CA TYR A 377 -26.30 8.06 -20.39
C TYR A 377 -27.40 7.82 -19.35
N GLN A 378 -27.05 7.86 -18.06
CA GLN A 378 -27.99 7.78 -16.94
C GLN A 378 -29.00 8.94 -16.97
N LEU A 379 -28.56 10.17 -17.23
CA LEU A 379 -29.44 11.33 -17.38
C LEU A 379 -30.40 11.18 -18.56
N CYS A 380 -29.89 10.82 -19.75
CA CYS A 380 -30.71 10.60 -20.94
C CYS A 380 -31.75 9.47 -20.75
N ALA A 381 -31.36 8.37 -20.11
CA ALA A 381 -32.24 7.23 -19.85
C ALA A 381 -33.24 7.51 -18.71
N GLY A 382 -32.73 7.81 -17.51
CA GLY A 382 -33.48 7.78 -16.25
C GLY A 382 -34.15 9.08 -15.80
N ALA A 383 -33.84 10.24 -16.40
CA ALA A 383 -34.45 11.49 -15.94
C ALA A 383 -36.00 11.49 -16.08
N PRO A 384 -36.75 12.07 -15.12
CA PRO A 384 -38.20 12.26 -15.22
C PRO A 384 -38.61 13.06 -16.47
N SER A 385 -39.82 12.86 -16.98
CA SER A 385 -40.33 13.61 -18.15
C SER A 385 -40.28 15.12 -17.95
N THR A 386 -40.72 15.61 -16.79
CA THR A 386 -40.69 17.03 -16.41
C THR A 386 -39.28 17.62 -16.39
N LEU A 387 -38.26 16.82 -16.07
CA LEU A 387 -36.86 17.24 -16.13
C LEU A 387 -36.33 17.18 -17.56
N LYS A 388 -36.69 16.15 -18.33
CA LYS A 388 -36.31 16.02 -19.76
C LYS A 388 -36.88 17.15 -20.62
N GLU A 389 -38.12 17.54 -20.38
CA GLU A 389 -38.77 18.68 -21.03
C GLU A 389 -38.05 20.00 -20.68
N ARG A 390 -37.82 20.27 -19.38
CA ARG A 390 -37.10 21.48 -18.94
C ARG A 390 -35.66 21.58 -19.44
N LEU A 391 -34.97 20.45 -19.56
CA LEU A 391 -33.58 20.39 -20.04
C LEU A 391 -33.46 20.20 -21.56
N ASN A 392 -34.59 20.06 -22.27
CA ASN A 392 -34.65 19.66 -23.68
C ASN A 392 -33.73 18.45 -23.98
N LEU A 393 -33.85 17.38 -23.18
CA LEU A 393 -33.01 16.19 -23.32
C LEU A 393 -33.49 15.29 -24.46
N LYS A 394 -32.59 15.07 -25.42
CA LYS A 394 -32.73 14.13 -26.55
C LYS A 394 -32.15 12.76 -26.20
N ARG A 395 -32.25 11.77 -27.10
CA ARG A 395 -31.62 10.45 -26.90
C ARG A 395 -30.10 10.56 -26.97
N ALA A 396 -29.38 9.64 -26.30
CA ALA A 396 -27.92 9.62 -26.31
C ALA A 396 -27.31 9.54 -27.73
N SER A 397 -28.00 8.89 -28.68
CA SER A 397 -27.64 8.84 -30.11
C SER A 397 -27.65 10.20 -30.82
N GLU A 398 -28.38 11.18 -30.30
CA GLU A 398 -28.57 12.50 -30.92
C GLU A 398 -27.50 13.51 -30.47
N TYR A 399 -26.60 13.13 -29.55
CA TYR A 399 -25.52 13.98 -29.04
C TYR A 399 -24.16 13.56 -29.60
N ARG A 400 -23.49 14.48 -30.31
CA ARG A 400 -22.21 14.25 -31.00
C ARG A 400 -21.05 13.89 -30.07
N TYR A 401 -21.12 14.18 -28.77
CA TYR A 401 -20.12 13.72 -27.78
C TYR A 401 -20.36 12.28 -27.28
N LEU A 402 -21.56 11.72 -27.47
CA LEU A 402 -21.90 10.35 -27.03
C LEU A 402 -21.93 9.35 -28.20
N ASN A 403 -22.27 9.82 -29.40
CA ASN A 403 -22.45 8.98 -30.59
C ASN A 403 -21.21 8.96 -31.52
N GLN A 404 -20.02 8.70 -30.96
CA GLN A 404 -18.74 8.66 -31.71
C GLN A 404 -18.16 7.25 -31.90
N SER A 405 -18.60 6.30 -31.08
CA SER A 405 -17.89 5.04 -30.81
C SER A 405 -18.75 3.78 -31.01
N ASP A 406 -19.96 3.95 -31.55
CA ASP A 406 -21.06 2.97 -31.68
C ASP A 406 -21.51 2.28 -30.37
N CYS A 407 -20.96 2.67 -29.21
CA CYS A 407 -21.16 1.99 -27.94
C CYS A 407 -22.20 2.71 -27.06
N LEU A 408 -23.47 2.71 -27.48
CA LEU A 408 -24.53 3.43 -26.75
C LEU A 408 -25.10 2.70 -25.53
N GLU A 409 -24.78 1.42 -25.28
CA GLU A 409 -25.30 0.61 -24.16
C GLU A 409 -24.21 -0.26 -23.49
N ILE A 410 -24.54 -0.89 -22.35
CA ILE A 410 -23.67 -1.82 -21.61
C ILE A 410 -24.47 -3.05 -21.19
N ASP A 411 -23.99 -4.24 -21.57
CA ASP A 411 -24.64 -5.51 -21.27
C ASP A 411 -24.87 -5.69 -19.76
N GLY A 412 -26.13 -5.93 -19.37
CA GLY A 412 -26.52 -6.15 -17.98
C GLY A 412 -26.60 -4.89 -17.09
N VAL A 413 -26.40 -3.68 -17.63
CA VAL A 413 -26.48 -2.42 -16.85
C VAL A 413 -27.70 -1.59 -17.26
N ASP A 414 -28.62 -1.41 -16.33
CA ASP A 414 -29.74 -0.48 -16.45
C ASP A 414 -29.32 0.94 -16.04
N ASP A 415 -29.04 1.79 -17.03
CA ASP A 415 -28.68 3.20 -16.82
C ASP A 415 -29.83 4.01 -16.19
N ALA A 416 -31.09 3.65 -16.41
CA ALA A 416 -32.23 4.35 -15.79
C ALA A 416 -32.35 4.02 -14.29
N ARG A 417 -32.17 2.76 -13.89
CA ARG A 417 -32.05 2.38 -12.48
C ARG A 417 -30.82 2.98 -11.82
N LYS A 418 -29.68 3.05 -12.52
CA LYS A 418 -28.47 3.73 -12.02
C LYS A 418 -28.71 5.22 -11.76
N PHE A 419 -29.50 5.91 -12.59
CA PHE A 419 -29.90 7.30 -12.33
C PHE A 419 -30.73 7.44 -11.04
N HIS A 420 -31.63 6.50 -10.74
CA HIS A 420 -32.39 6.53 -9.47
C HIS A 420 -31.46 6.38 -8.25
N MET A 421 -30.50 5.45 -8.31
CA MET A 421 -29.47 5.30 -7.26
C MET A 421 -28.60 6.56 -7.11
N LEU A 422 -28.31 7.27 -8.20
CA LEU A 422 -27.59 8.55 -8.16
C LEU A 422 -28.40 9.64 -7.43
N MET A 423 -29.72 9.73 -7.70
CA MET A 423 -30.61 10.67 -7.00
C MET A 423 -30.68 10.37 -5.50
N GLU A 424 -30.82 9.10 -5.11
CA GLU A 424 -30.80 8.65 -3.71
C GLU A 424 -29.48 9.02 -3.02
N ALA A 425 -28.34 8.81 -3.69
CA ALA A 425 -27.02 9.15 -3.14
C ALA A 425 -26.82 10.66 -2.98
N LEU A 426 -27.27 11.48 -3.93
CA LEU A 426 -27.24 12.95 -3.84
C LEU A 426 -28.07 13.48 -2.66
N ASP A 427 -29.22 12.85 -2.38
CA ASP A 427 -30.08 13.18 -1.23
C ASP A 427 -29.44 12.77 0.11
N VAL A 428 -28.80 11.59 0.18
CA VAL A 428 -28.04 11.17 1.38
C VAL A 428 -26.87 12.11 1.68
N VAL A 429 -26.21 12.62 0.64
CA VAL A 429 -25.12 13.62 0.72
C VAL A 429 -25.65 15.07 0.85
N ARG A 430 -26.97 15.24 0.98
CA ARG A 430 -27.64 16.51 1.32
C ARG A 430 -27.41 17.64 0.30
N VAL A 431 -27.18 17.29 -0.98
CA VAL A 431 -27.19 18.28 -2.08
C VAL A 431 -28.63 18.74 -2.28
N CYS A 432 -28.92 20.05 -2.19
CA CYS A 432 -30.29 20.55 -2.30
C CYS A 432 -30.88 20.36 -3.72
N LYS A 433 -32.21 20.29 -3.83
CA LYS A 433 -32.88 19.93 -5.09
C LYS A 433 -32.66 20.98 -6.18
N GLU A 434 -32.54 22.25 -5.80
CA GLU A 434 -32.18 23.36 -6.66
C GLU A 434 -30.78 23.14 -7.25
N ASP A 435 -29.79 22.82 -6.41
CA ASP A 435 -28.42 22.53 -6.85
C ASP A 435 -28.36 21.26 -7.72
N GLN A 436 -29.14 20.21 -7.41
CA GLN A 436 -29.26 19.02 -8.27
C GLN A 436 -29.77 19.39 -9.68
N GLU A 437 -30.79 20.24 -9.80
CA GLU A 437 -31.27 20.70 -11.10
C GLU A 437 -30.23 21.53 -11.87
N HIS A 438 -29.45 22.39 -11.20
CA HIS A 438 -28.35 23.13 -11.85
C HIS A 438 -27.24 22.18 -12.34
N VAL A 439 -26.92 21.12 -11.58
CA VAL A 439 -25.96 20.08 -12.01
C VAL A 439 -26.44 19.39 -13.29
N PHE A 440 -27.71 18.99 -13.36
CA PHE A 440 -28.26 18.36 -14.57
C PHE A 440 -28.39 19.35 -15.74
N SER A 441 -28.66 20.63 -15.48
CA SER A 441 -28.67 21.70 -16.49
C SER A 441 -27.30 21.88 -17.15
N LEU A 442 -26.22 21.88 -16.35
CA LEU A 442 -24.86 21.99 -16.90
C LEU A 442 -24.39 20.73 -17.64
N LEU A 443 -24.82 19.53 -17.22
CA LEU A 443 -24.60 18.31 -17.98
C LEU A 443 -25.33 18.33 -19.34
N ALA A 444 -26.58 18.77 -19.36
CA ALA A 444 -27.34 18.96 -20.61
C ALA A 444 -26.69 20.04 -21.50
N ALA A 445 -26.21 21.14 -20.92
CA ALA A 445 -25.48 22.18 -21.66
C ALA A 445 -24.20 21.62 -22.32
N VAL A 446 -23.41 20.80 -21.61
CA VAL A 446 -22.21 20.14 -22.18
C VAL A 446 -22.57 19.23 -23.36
N LEU A 447 -23.67 18.47 -23.29
CA LEU A 447 -24.15 17.66 -24.42
C LEU A 447 -24.59 18.52 -25.61
N TRP A 448 -25.30 19.63 -25.35
CA TRP A 448 -25.77 20.55 -26.38
C TRP A 448 -24.63 21.34 -27.04
N LEU A 449 -23.60 21.77 -26.29
CA LEU A 449 -22.37 22.37 -26.84
C LEU A 449 -21.73 21.47 -27.90
N GLY A 450 -21.74 20.13 -27.71
CA GLY A 450 -21.19 19.19 -28.67
C GLY A 450 -21.90 19.15 -30.03
N ASN A 451 -23.17 19.55 -30.08
CA ASN A 451 -23.97 19.61 -31.30
C ASN A 451 -23.82 20.94 -32.07
N ILE A 452 -23.30 21.99 -31.44
CA ILE A 452 -23.05 23.28 -32.10
C ILE A 452 -22.16 23.07 -33.33
N SER A 453 -22.64 23.59 -34.47
CA SER A 453 -22.03 23.45 -35.78
C SER A 453 -21.54 24.78 -36.35
N PHE A 454 -20.58 24.71 -37.26
CA PHE A 454 -19.84 25.86 -37.80
C PHE A 454 -19.94 25.91 -39.33
N GLN A 455 -19.98 27.12 -39.90
CA GLN A 455 -19.98 27.35 -41.34
C GLN A 455 -18.78 28.21 -41.75
N SER A 456 -18.04 27.79 -42.78
CA SER A 456 -16.93 28.57 -43.34
C SER A 456 -17.45 29.78 -44.11
N ILE A 457 -16.85 30.94 -43.85
CA ILE A 457 -17.26 32.24 -44.42
C ILE A 457 -16.37 32.62 -45.61
N ASP A 458 -15.09 32.26 -45.57
CA ASP A 458 -14.06 32.73 -46.50
C ASP A 458 -13.09 31.62 -46.96
N ASN A 459 -12.27 31.96 -47.96
CA ASN A 459 -11.26 31.08 -48.55
C ASN A 459 -10.10 30.75 -47.58
N GLU A 460 -9.99 31.44 -46.45
CA GLU A 460 -8.98 31.18 -45.42
C GLU A 460 -9.50 30.17 -44.37
N ASN A 461 -10.75 29.71 -44.52
CA ASN A 461 -11.45 28.75 -43.65
C ASN A 461 -11.76 29.29 -42.25
N HIS A 462 -11.94 30.61 -42.11
CA HIS A 462 -12.58 31.17 -40.92
C HIS A 462 -14.05 30.79 -40.86
N VAL A 463 -14.56 30.62 -39.64
CA VAL A 463 -15.94 30.15 -39.41
C VAL A 463 -16.78 31.10 -38.57
N GLU A 464 -18.07 31.10 -38.89
CA GLU A 464 -19.14 31.60 -38.02
C GLU A 464 -19.93 30.40 -37.45
N VAL A 465 -20.60 30.62 -36.32
CA VAL A 465 -21.44 29.61 -35.68
C VAL A 465 -22.80 29.59 -36.37
N LEU A 466 -23.32 28.41 -36.68
CA LEU A 466 -24.69 28.27 -37.18
C LEU A 466 -25.68 28.58 -36.04
N ALA A 467 -26.56 29.56 -36.26
CA ALA A 467 -27.60 29.94 -35.31
C ALA A 467 -28.74 28.88 -35.28
N ASP A 468 -28.47 27.76 -34.62
CA ASP A 468 -29.31 26.57 -34.58
C ASP A 468 -29.99 26.34 -33.22
N GLU A 469 -30.73 25.24 -33.13
CA GLU A 469 -31.37 24.76 -31.89
C GLU A 469 -30.34 24.51 -30.77
N ALA A 470 -29.16 23.98 -31.10
CA ALA A 470 -28.14 23.59 -30.13
C ALA A 470 -27.47 24.80 -29.48
N VAL A 471 -27.13 25.84 -30.25
CA VAL A 471 -26.64 27.12 -29.72
C VAL A 471 -27.70 27.77 -28.81
N THR A 472 -28.95 27.76 -29.26
CA THR A 472 -30.07 28.39 -28.55
C THR A 472 -30.30 27.72 -27.18
N ILE A 473 -30.34 26.39 -27.15
CA ILE A 473 -30.56 25.62 -25.92
C ILE A 473 -29.30 25.62 -25.03
N ALA A 474 -28.09 25.51 -25.57
CA ALA A 474 -26.86 25.59 -24.78
C ALA A 474 -26.76 26.94 -24.05
N ALA A 475 -27.02 28.05 -24.74
CA ALA A 475 -27.03 29.38 -24.14
C ALA A 475 -28.12 29.51 -23.05
N MET A 476 -29.33 28.97 -23.29
CA MET A 476 -30.42 28.94 -22.31
C MET A 476 -30.05 28.17 -21.03
N LEU A 477 -29.44 26.98 -21.16
CA LEU A 477 -29.04 26.12 -20.04
C LEU A 477 -27.82 26.65 -19.26
N MET A 478 -26.94 27.42 -19.92
CA MET A 478 -25.87 28.18 -19.28
C MET A 478 -26.35 29.51 -18.68
N GLY A 479 -27.48 30.03 -19.16
CA GLY A 479 -28.06 31.31 -18.76
C GLY A 479 -27.35 32.53 -19.34
N CYS A 480 -26.79 32.44 -20.54
CA CYS A 480 -26.14 33.55 -21.28
C CYS A 480 -26.87 33.90 -22.58
N SER A 481 -26.44 34.98 -23.24
CA SER A 481 -26.97 35.33 -24.57
C SER A 481 -26.40 34.41 -25.65
N SER A 482 -27.27 33.88 -26.52
CA SER A 482 -26.85 33.11 -27.70
C SER A 482 -25.90 33.90 -28.60
N GLN A 483 -26.04 35.23 -28.68
CA GLN A 483 -25.14 36.09 -29.45
C GLN A 483 -23.74 36.16 -28.83
N GLU A 484 -23.65 36.29 -27.50
CA GLU A 484 -22.36 36.28 -26.77
C GLU A 484 -21.66 34.92 -26.90
N LEU A 485 -22.41 33.81 -26.82
CA LEU A 485 -21.88 32.46 -27.03
C LEU A 485 -21.35 32.26 -28.45
N MET A 486 -22.09 32.70 -29.47
CA MET A 486 -21.62 32.62 -30.87
C MET A 486 -20.35 33.45 -31.09
N LEU A 487 -20.33 34.72 -30.67
CA LEU A 487 -19.16 35.60 -30.82
C LEU A 487 -17.92 35.05 -30.11
N SER A 488 -18.09 34.44 -28.93
CA SER A 488 -16.99 33.82 -28.19
C SER A 488 -16.40 32.60 -28.89
N LEU A 489 -17.17 31.91 -29.74
CA LEU A 489 -16.78 30.71 -30.47
C LEU A 489 -16.26 30.97 -31.89
N SER A 490 -16.58 32.11 -32.51
CA SER A 490 -16.09 32.51 -33.85
C SER A 490 -15.02 33.59 -33.85
N THR A 491 -15.14 34.59 -32.95
CA THR A 491 -14.42 35.87 -33.01
C THR A 491 -13.98 36.35 -31.61
N PRO A 492 -13.13 35.59 -30.90
CA PRO A 492 -12.60 36.00 -29.61
C PRO A 492 -11.79 37.31 -29.69
N GLU A 493 -12.17 38.29 -28.87
CA GLU A 493 -11.42 39.52 -28.68
C GLU A 493 -10.21 39.31 -27.76
N ILE A 494 -9.02 39.21 -28.34
CA ILE A 494 -7.78 39.12 -27.58
C ILE A 494 -7.45 40.52 -27.05
N HIS A 495 -7.75 40.74 -25.78
CA HIS A 495 -7.42 41.98 -25.06
C HIS A 495 -5.92 42.04 -24.79
N GLY A 496 -5.19 42.82 -25.60
CA GLY A 496 -3.79 43.15 -25.35
C GLY A 496 -3.63 44.22 -24.28
N SER A 497 -2.39 44.53 -23.89
CA SER A 497 -2.10 45.53 -22.85
C SER A 497 -2.53 46.97 -23.18
N LYS A 498 -2.91 47.26 -24.43
CA LYS A 498 -3.33 48.60 -24.91
C LYS A 498 -4.41 48.57 -26.00
N ASP A 499 -4.45 47.54 -26.84
CA ASP A 499 -5.42 47.38 -27.93
C ASP A 499 -6.14 46.02 -27.83
N SER A 500 -7.43 45.95 -28.17
CA SER A 500 -8.15 44.70 -28.37
C SER A 500 -8.05 44.26 -29.83
N ILE A 501 -7.68 43.00 -30.06
CA ILE A 501 -7.54 42.42 -31.40
C ILE A 501 -8.62 41.35 -31.58
N VAL A 502 -9.63 41.65 -32.40
CA VAL A 502 -10.62 40.67 -32.85
C VAL A 502 -9.93 39.67 -33.76
N LYS A 503 -9.82 38.41 -33.33
CA LYS A 503 -9.24 37.34 -34.15
C LYS A 503 -10.33 36.36 -34.56
N ARG A 504 -10.53 36.19 -35.87
CA ARG A 504 -11.36 35.11 -36.42
C ARG A 504 -10.72 33.75 -36.19
N LEU A 505 -11.51 32.75 -35.83
CA LEU A 505 -11.05 31.36 -35.69
C LEU A 505 -11.25 30.57 -36.97
N THR A 506 -10.30 29.67 -37.26
CA THR A 506 -10.48 28.62 -38.26
C THR A 506 -11.40 27.51 -37.73
N LEU A 507 -12.02 26.72 -38.62
CA LEU A 507 -12.93 25.62 -38.26
C LEU A 507 -12.38 24.72 -37.13
N ARG A 508 -11.10 24.33 -37.20
CA ARG A 508 -10.48 23.50 -36.16
C ARG A 508 -10.39 24.26 -34.83
N GLN A 509 -9.84 25.47 -34.82
CA GLN A 509 -9.71 26.29 -33.60
C GLN A 509 -11.06 26.57 -32.92
N ALA A 510 -12.14 26.71 -33.69
CA ALA A 510 -13.49 26.91 -33.16
C ALA A 510 -14.06 25.63 -32.51
N ILE A 511 -13.82 24.46 -33.12
CA ILE A 511 -14.13 23.15 -32.51
C ILE A 511 -13.30 22.95 -31.23
N ASP A 512 -11.99 23.21 -31.28
CA ASP A 512 -11.08 23.05 -30.14
C ASP A 512 -11.49 23.96 -28.96
N ALA A 513 -11.90 25.21 -29.25
CA ALA A 513 -12.38 26.17 -28.24
C ALA A 513 -13.73 25.77 -27.63
N ARG A 514 -14.67 25.28 -28.45
CA ARG A 514 -15.96 24.72 -28.02
C ARG A 514 -15.77 23.50 -27.12
N ASP A 515 -14.87 22.61 -27.51
CA ASP A 515 -14.52 21.41 -26.75
C ASP A 515 -13.79 21.76 -25.44
N ALA A 516 -12.94 22.80 -25.43
CA ALA A 516 -12.30 23.31 -24.22
C ALA A 516 -13.34 23.89 -23.22
N LEU A 517 -14.32 24.65 -23.71
CA LEU A 517 -15.43 25.15 -22.89
C LEU A 517 -16.27 24.00 -22.28
N ALA A 518 -16.60 22.98 -23.08
CA ALA A 518 -17.33 21.80 -22.61
C ALA A 518 -16.55 21.03 -21.52
N LYS A 519 -15.23 20.84 -21.72
CA LYS A 519 -14.33 20.23 -20.73
C LYS A 519 -14.26 21.05 -19.44
N PHE A 520 -14.10 22.37 -19.55
CA PHE A 520 -14.01 23.26 -18.39
C PHE A 520 -15.27 23.21 -17.51
N ILE A 521 -16.45 23.26 -18.13
CA ILE A 521 -17.73 23.18 -17.40
C ILE A 521 -17.85 21.83 -16.68
N TYR A 522 -17.50 20.72 -17.34
CA TYR A 522 -17.57 19.39 -16.74
C TYR A 522 -16.60 19.19 -15.56
N VAL A 523 -15.34 19.60 -15.72
CA VAL A 523 -14.31 19.51 -14.67
C VAL A 523 -14.70 20.36 -13.47
N SER A 524 -15.08 21.63 -13.69
CA SER A 524 -15.48 22.54 -12.62
C SER A 524 -16.73 22.05 -11.88
N LEU A 525 -17.66 21.41 -12.58
CA LEU A 525 -18.84 20.78 -12.00
C LEU A 525 -18.47 19.57 -11.12
N PHE A 526 -17.53 18.73 -11.57
CA PHE A 526 -17.03 17.58 -10.80
C PHE A 526 -16.31 18.03 -9.53
N ASP A 527 -15.39 18.98 -9.62
CA ASP A 527 -14.65 19.49 -8.45
C ASP A 527 -15.57 20.22 -7.45
N TRP A 528 -16.57 20.95 -7.95
CA TRP A 528 -17.62 21.52 -7.09
C TRP A 528 -18.46 20.45 -6.41
N LEU A 529 -18.80 19.34 -7.09
CA LEU A 529 -19.56 18.24 -6.52
C LEU A 529 -18.76 17.53 -5.41
N VAL A 530 -17.46 17.33 -5.63
CA VAL A 530 -16.49 16.85 -4.62
C VAL A 530 -16.39 17.83 -3.44
N GLU A 531 -16.46 19.14 -3.66
CA GLU A 531 -16.55 20.12 -2.57
C GLU A 531 -17.86 20.01 -1.76
N GLN A 532 -19.02 19.76 -2.39
CA GLN A 532 -20.28 19.60 -1.65
C GLN A 532 -20.29 18.29 -0.84
N ILE A 533 -19.82 17.20 -1.45
CA ILE A 533 -19.53 15.93 -0.77
C ILE A 533 -18.66 16.19 0.47
N ASN A 534 -17.53 16.88 0.32
CA ASN A 534 -16.62 17.20 1.43
C ASN A 534 -17.24 18.09 2.51
N LYS A 535 -18.19 18.99 2.17
CA LYS A 535 -18.94 19.78 3.16
C LYS A 535 -19.93 18.92 3.95
N SER A 536 -20.57 17.93 3.33
CA SER A 536 -21.47 17.00 4.03
C SER A 536 -20.73 15.95 4.85
N LEU A 537 -19.49 15.59 4.48
CA LEU A 537 -18.64 14.65 5.21
C LEU A 537 -17.72 15.32 6.25
N ALA A 538 -17.74 16.66 6.31
CA ALA A 538 -16.82 17.47 7.11
C ALA A 538 -16.85 17.11 8.61
N VAL A 539 -15.66 16.86 9.17
CA VAL A 539 -15.50 16.62 10.61
C VAL A 539 -15.99 17.83 11.41
N GLY A 540 -16.79 17.59 12.45
CA GLY A 540 -17.12 18.61 13.45
C GLY A 540 -15.89 19.10 14.24
N LYS A 541 -16.10 19.77 15.37
CA LYS A 541 -15.02 20.33 16.21
C LYS A 541 -14.10 19.30 16.90
N CYS A 542 -14.09 18.05 16.46
CA CYS A 542 -13.40 16.90 17.07
C CYS A 542 -12.30 16.29 16.17
N ARG A 543 -11.58 17.12 15.41
CA ARG A 543 -10.34 16.67 14.73
C ARG A 543 -9.29 16.27 15.76
N THR A 544 -8.91 15.00 15.71
CA THR A 544 -8.10 14.30 16.73
C THR A 544 -6.75 13.82 16.17
N GLY A 545 -6.37 14.31 14.99
CA GLY A 545 -5.10 13.98 14.31
C GLY A 545 -5.10 12.65 13.57
N ARG A 546 -5.86 11.65 14.06
CA ARG A 546 -5.90 10.28 13.54
C ARG A 546 -6.74 10.11 12.29
N SER A 547 -6.18 9.50 11.24
CA SER A 547 -6.90 9.06 10.05
C SER A 547 -6.32 7.82 9.37
N ILE A 548 -7.17 7.18 8.57
CA ILE A 548 -6.80 6.12 7.62
C ILE A 548 -7.15 6.62 6.22
N SER A 549 -6.12 6.76 5.38
CA SER A 549 -6.22 7.24 3.99
C SER A 549 -6.26 6.06 3.01
N ILE A 550 -7.37 5.85 2.29
CA ILE A 550 -7.51 4.80 1.26
C ILE A 550 -7.32 5.41 -0.12
N LEU A 551 -6.35 4.91 -0.90
CA LEU A 551 -6.02 5.37 -2.25
C LEU A 551 -6.47 4.35 -3.31
N ASP A 552 -7.36 4.78 -4.20
CA ASP A 552 -7.79 4.06 -5.42
C ASP A 552 -7.55 4.97 -6.64
N ILE A 553 -6.90 4.44 -7.68
CA ILE A 553 -6.32 5.23 -8.78
C ILE A 553 -6.44 4.51 -10.12
N HIS A 554 -6.18 5.22 -11.23
CA HIS A 554 -5.92 4.58 -12.52
C HIS A 554 -4.82 3.53 -12.37
N GLY A 555 -5.04 2.33 -12.92
CA GLY A 555 -3.95 1.39 -13.12
C GLY A 555 -3.01 1.87 -14.23
N PHE A 556 -1.84 1.26 -14.34
CA PHE A 556 -0.95 1.44 -15.49
C PHE A 556 -1.71 1.17 -16.81
N GLU A 557 -1.60 2.08 -17.78
CA GLU A 557 -2.31 2.01 -19.06
C GLU A 557 -1.34 1.84 -20.23
N SER A 558 -1.65 0.92 -21.15
CA SER A 558 -0.88 0.72 -22.38
C SER A 558 -1.82 0.23 -23.47
N PHE A 559 -2.13 1.12 -24.40
CA PHE A 559 -3.02 0.92 -25.56
C PHE A 559 -2.22 0.94 -26.87
N GLN A 560 -2.89 0.76 -28.01
CA GLN A 560 -2.25 0.83 -29.35
C GLN A 560 -1.78 2.24 -29.73
N LYS A 561 -2.41 3.27 -29.16
CA LYS A 561 -1.98 4.67 -29.18
C LYS A 561 -2.06 5.19 -27.74
N ASN A 562 -1.02 5.85 -27.26
CA ASN A 562 -1.00 6.47 -25.93
C ASN A 562 -0.69 7.95 -26.10
N SER A 563 -1.49 8.81 -25.49
CA SER A 563 -1.38 10.26 -25.57
C SER A 563 -0.87 10.86 -24.25
N PHE A 564 -0.93 12.19 -24.13
CA PHE A 564 -0.44 12.95 -22.97
C PHE A 564 -1.05 12.46 -21.65
N GLU A 565 -2.34 12.17 -21.64
CA GLU A 565 -3.09 11.73 -20.46
C GLU A 565 -2.58 10.37 -19.94
N GLN A 566 -2.30 9.41 -20.83
CA GLN A 566 -1.71 8.12 -20.45
C GLN A 566 -0.26 8.28 -19.96
N MET A 567 0.52 9.18 -20.57
CA MET A 567 1.88 9.47 -20.09
C MET A 567 1.86 10.00 -18.65
N CYS A 568 0.93 10.91 -18.34
CA CYS A 568 0.72 11.42 -16.99
C CYS A 568 0.27 10.32 -16.01
N ILE A 569 -0.72 9.49 -16.36
CA ILE A 569 -1.19 8.36 -15.55
C ILE A 569 -0.05 7.37 -15.24
N ASN A 570 0.76 7.04 -16.25
CA ASN A 570 1.88 6.10 -16.09
C ASN A 570 3.02 6.71 -15.27
N TYR A 571 3.30 8.02 -15.38
CA TYR A 571 4.23 8.73 -14.51
C TYR A 571 3.77 8.74 -13.04
N ALA A 572 2.47 8.91 -12.75
CA ALA A 572 1.95 8.78 -11.38
C ALA A 572 2.09 7.35 -10.83
N ASN A 573 1.82 6.32 -11.65
CA ASN A 573 2.06 4.93 -11.28
C ASN A 573 3.56 4.66 -11.01
N GLU A 574 4.47 5.19 -11.83
CA GLU A 574 5.92 5.11 -11.64
C GLU A 574 6.37 5.73 -10.30
N ARG A 575 5.79 6.88 -9.93
CA ARG A 575 6.10 7.57 -8.67
C ARG A 575 5.63 6.79 -7.45
N LEU A 576 4.45 6.18 -7.52
CA LEU A 576 3.90 5.32 -6.48
C LEU A 576 4.66 3.98 -6.36
N GLN A 577 5.14 3.42 -7.46
CA GLN A 577 6.02 2.25 -7.44
C GLN A 577 7.36 2.57 -6.74
N GLN A 578 7.92 3.77 -6.91
CA GLN A 578 9.11 4.17 -6.15
C GLN A 578 8.80 4.34 -4.65
N HIS A 579 7.62 4.82 -4.28
CA HIS A 579 7.21 4.91 -2.87
C HIS A 579 7.02 3.51 -2.24
N PHE A 580 6.47 2.55 -2.98
CA PHE A 580 6.41 1.13 -2.61
C PHE A 580 7.82 0.54 -2.45
N ASN A 581 8.70 0.72 -3.45
CA ASN A 581 10.10 0.28 -3.40
C ASN A 581 10.86 0.91 -2.21
N ARG A 582 10.60 2.19 -1.90
CA ARG A 582 11.20 2.87 -0.74
C ARG A 582 10.74 2.26 0.58
N HIS A 583 9.44 2.08 0.78
CA HIS A 583 8.92 1.59 2.06
C HIS A 583 9.19 0.10 2.29
N LEU A 584 9.09 -0.75 1.27
CA LEU A 584 9.28 -2.19 1.43
C LEU A 584 10.75 -2.64 1.35
N PHE A 585 11.64 -1.90 0.68
CA PHE A 585 13.02 -2.33 0.48
C PHE A 585 14.06 -1.36 1.06
N LYS A 586 13.97 -0.06 0.75
CA LYS A 586 14.99 0.92 1.16
C LYS A 586 14.96 1.16 2.68
N LEU A 587 13.79 1.46 3.24
CA LEU A 587 13.64 1.69 4.69
C LEU A 587 13.97 0.44 5.53
N GLU A 588 13.71 -0.77 5.05
CA GLU A 588 14.09 -2.00 5.75
C GLU A 588 15.61 -2.20 5.81
N GLN A 589 16.31 -1.89 4.71
CA GLN A 589 17.77 -1.94 4.65
C GLN A 589 18.40 -0.81 5.49
N GLU A 590 17.87 0.42 5.38
CA GLU A 590 18.26 1.57 6.22
C GLU A 590 18.10 1.24 7.72
N GLU A 591 17.01 0.60 8.16
CA GLU A 591 16.82 0.17 9.56
C GLU A 591 17.84 -0.91 9.99
N CYS A 592 18.10 -1.90 9.15
CA CYS A 592 19.04 -2.98 9.46
C CYS A 592 20.49 -2.46 9.54
N GLU A 593 20.90 -1.58 8.63
CA GLU A 593 22.22 -0.94 8.64
C GLU A 593 22.41 -0.05 9.87
N LEU A 594 21.39 0.74 10.25
CA LEU A 594 21.42 1.58 11.45
C LEU A 594 21.53 0.77 12.75
N ASP A 595 20.86 -0.39 12.86
CA ASP A 595 21.00 -1.27 14.03
C ASP A 595 22.21 -2.22 13.94
N GLY A 596 23.08 -2.07 12.93
CA GLY A 596 24.35 -2.80 12.81
C GLY A 596 24.22 -4.26 12.35
N VAL A 597 23.11 -4.62 11.72
CA VAL A 597 22.85 -5.97 11.18
C VAL A 597 23.53 -6.14 9.82
N ASP A 598 24.32 -7.20 9.68
CA ASP A 598 24.93 -7.61 8.41
C ASP A 598 23.84 -8.16 7.46
N TRP A 599 23.27 -7.26 6.66
CA TRP A 599 22.26 -7.57 5.65
C TRP A 599 22.91 -7.65 4.27
N THR A 600 22.88 -8.83 3.65
CA THR A 600 23.26 -9.03 2.26
C THR A 600 22.36 -8.19 1.35
N LYS A 601 22.87 -7.08 0.82
CA LYS A 601 22.09 -6.18 -0.06
C LYS A 601 21.50 -6.98 -1.22
N VAL A 602 20.18 -7.00 -1.32
CA VAL A 602 19.45 -7.75 -2.34
C VAL A 602 19.18 -6.80 -3.50
N ASP A 603 19.85 -7.01 -4.63
CA ASP A 603 19.62 -6.22 -5.83
C ASP A 603 18.15 -6.32 -6.27
N PHE A 604 17.50 -5.16 -6.40
CA PHE A 604 16.15 -4.97 -6.90
C PHE A 604 16.16 -3.91 -8.01
N GLN A 605 15.14 -3.94 -8.86
CA GLN A 605 15.01 -2.99 -9.96
C GLN A 605 14.47 -1.65 -9.44
N ASP A 606 15.38 -0.74 -9.10
CA ASP A 606 15.03 0.64 -8.77
C ASP A 606 14.60 1.40 -10.04
N ASN A 607 13.44 2.04 -9.99
CA ASN A 607 12.87 2.80 -11.11
C ASN A 607 13.26 4.29 -11.11
N GLN A 608 14.22 4.71 -10.27
CA GLN A 608 14.69 6.09 -10.21
C GLN A 608 15.21 6.63 -11.56
N GLU A 609 15.80 5.80 -12.43
CA GLU A 609 16.24 6.25 -13.77
C GLU A 609 15.06 6.68 -14.66
N CYS A 610 13.91 6.01 -14.53
CA CYS A 610 12.68 6.37 -15.22
C CYS A 610 12.04 7.63 -14.62
N LEU A 611 11.99 7.76 -13.28
CA LEU A 611 11.53 9.02 -12.66
C LEU A 611 12.41 10.22 -13.01
N ASN A 612 13.72 10.01 -13.11
CA ASN A 612 14.66 11.04 -13.55
C ASN A 612 14.41 11.46 -15.02
N LEU A 613 13.87 10.58 -15.88
CA LEU A 613 13.47 10.92 -17.25
C LEU A 613 12.31 11.94 -17.27
N PHE A 614 11.38 11.84 -16.33
CA PHE A 614 10.26 12.78 -16.19
C PHE A 614 10.65 14.07 -15.45
N GLU A 615 11.37 13.95 -14.33
CA GLU A 615 11.46 15.04 -13.33
C GLU A 615 12.71 15.92 -13.39
N LYS A 616 13.80 15.46 -14.02
CA LYS A 616 15.13 16.10 -13.95
C LYS A 616 15.17 17.45 -14.66
N LYS A 617 15.17 18.55 -13.90
CA LYS A 617 15.46 19.89 -14.46
C LYS A 617 16.90 19.95 -15.02
N PRO A 618 17.16 20.62 -16.16
CA PRO A 618 16.17 21.11 -17.13
C PRO A 618 15.71 20.01 -18.12
N PHE A 619 16.57 19.00 -18.39
CA PHE A 619 16.37 18.01 -19.45
C PHE A 619 15.49 16.81 -19.03
N GLY A 620 14.25 17.07 -18.62
CA GLY A 620 13.23 16.05 -18.31
C GLY A 620 12.00 16.23 -19.19
N LEU A 621 11.26 15.16 -19.49
CA LEU A 621 10.09 15.17 -20.39
C LEU A 621 9.10 16.30 -20.08
N LEU A 622 8.82 16.51 -18.79
CA LEU A 622 7.89 17.52 -18.28
C LEU A 622 8.44 18.94 -18.52
N SER A 623 9.68 19.20 -18.12
CA SER A 623 10.32 20.51 -18.30
C SER A 623 10.54 20.87 -19.78
N LEU A 624 10.92 19.91 -20.61
CA LEU A 624 11.10 20.11 -22.06
C LEU A 624 9.75 20.43 -22.76
N LEU A 625 8.64 19.85 -22.29
CA LEU A 625 7.28 20.15 -22.76
C LEU A 625 6.84 21.56 -22.37
N ASP A 626 7.05 21.95 -21.11
CA ASP A 626 6.70 23.28 -20.61
C ASP A 626 7.59 24.37 -21.23
N GLU A 627 8.86 24.08 -21.53
CA GLU A 627 9.71 24.95 -22.36
C GLU A 627 9.12 25.15 -23.76
N GLU A 628 8.77 24.06 -24.48
CA GLU A 628 8.22 24.17 -25.83
C GLU A 628 6.90 24.95 -25.88
N LEU A 629 6.02 24.83 -24.86
CA LEU A 629 4.79 25.62 -24.78
C LEU A 629 5.02 27.14 -24.90
N ASN A 630 6.14 27.64 -24.38
CA ASN A 630 6.48 29.06 -24.35
C ASN A 630 6.96 29.61 -25.71
N PHE A 631 7.21 28.77 -26.71
CA PHE A 631 7.63 29.25 -28.04
C PHE A 631 6.42 29.65 -28.91
N PRO A 632 6.41 30.84 -29.54
CA PRO A 632 5.28 31.33 -30.35
C PRO A 632 5.06 30.55 -31.67
N LYS A 633 5.94 29.59 -32.00
CA LYS A 633 5.80 28.65 -33.13
C LYS A 633 5.99 27.18 -32.70
N ALA A 634 5.69 26.88 -31.44
CA ALA A 634 5.74 25.51 -30.91
C ALA A 634 4.89 24.53 -31.74
N ASN A 635 5.43 23.33 -31.98
CA ASN A 635 4.77 22.27 -32.74
C ASN A 635 5.24 20.90 -32.24
N ASP A 636 4.36 19.89 -32.29
CA ASP A 636 4.60 18.59 -31.64
C ASP A 636 5.76 17.79 -32.27
N LEU A 637 6.14 18.12 -33.51
CA LEU A 637 7.30 17.53 -34.20
C LEU A 637 8.63 18.12 -33.69
N ALA A 638 8.68 19.43 -33.40
CA ALA A 638 9.81 20.05 -32.74
C ALA A 638 10.01 19.49 -31.33
N LEU A 639 8.92 19.33 -30.57
CA LEU A 639 8.91 18.64 -29.27
C LEU A 639 9.47 17.22 -29.37
N ALA A 640 8.97 16.40 -30.31
CA ALA A 640 9.45 15.04 -30.53
C ALA A 640 10.96 14.98 -30.86
N ASN A 641 11.45 15.92 -31.68
CA ASN A 641 12.86 16.03 -32.01
C ASN A 641 13.70 16.48 -30.80
N LYS A 642 13.21 17.41 -29.98
CA LYS A 642 13.87 17.89 -28.76
C LYS A 642 13.97 16.79 -27.72
N TYR A 643 12.91 15.99 -27.50
CA TYR A 643 12.98 14.77 -26.68
C TYR A 643 14.08 13.84 -27.16
N LYS A 644 14.16 13.54 -28.47
CA LYS A 644 15.20 12.65 -29.03
C LYS A 644 16.62 13.22 -28.84
N GLN A 645 16.81 14.53 -29.06
CA GLN A 645 18.10 15.20 -28.88
C GLN A 645 18.60 15.17 -27.42
N HIS A 646 17.72 15.37 -26.44
CA HIS A 646 18.12 15.49 -25.03
C HIS A 646 18.02 14.18 -24.22
N LEU A 647 17.17 13.23 -24.63
CA LEU A 647 16.82 12.06 -23.81
C LEU A 647 17.40 10.72 -24.32
N ASN A 648 17.93 10.66 -25.54
CA ASN A 648 18.56 9.45 -26.12
C ASN A 648 19.73 8.86 -25.30
N ALA A 649 20.26 9.59 -24.32
CA ALA A 649 21.29 9.10 -23.41
C ALA A 649 20.75 8.34 -22.18
N ASN A 650 19.44 8.28 -21.98
CA ASN A 650 18.80 7.60 -20.85
C ASN A 650 18.43 6.14 -21.23
N SER A 651 18.80 5.18 -20.37
CA SER A 651 18.47 3.75 -20.46
C SER A 651 16.99 3.45 -20.71
N CYS A 652 16.10 4.28 -20.18
CA CYS A 652 14.65 4.09 -20.20
C CYS A 652 13.96 4.71 -21.42
N PHE A 653 14.64 5.53 -22.23
CA PHE A 653 14.06 6.24 -23.38
C PHE A 653 14.49 5.61 -24.71
N LYS A 654 13.57 5.47 -25.66
CA LYS A 654 13.88 5.05 -27.03
C LYS A 654 13.24 5.99 -28.05
N ALA A 655 14.05 6.48 -28.98
CA ALA A 655 13.58 7.22 -30.14
C ALA A 655 12.91 6.28 -31.15
N GLU A 656 11.67 6.60 -31.51
CA GLU A 656 10.91 5.91 -32.55
C GLU A 656 10.72 6.81 -33.79
N LYS A 657 9.81 6.43 -34.69
CA LYS A 657 9.35 7.24 -35.85
C LYS A 657 9.13 8.72 -35.51
N ALA A 658 9.19 9.60 -36.51
CA ALA A 658 9.27 11.07 -36.37
C ALA A 658 8.47 11.68 -35.20
N SER A 659 7.15 11.42 -35.12
CA SER A 659 6.21 11.93 -34.10
C SER A 659 5.96 10.99 -32.90
N SER A 660 6.84 10.02 -32.63
CA SER A 660 6.65 9.03 -31.55
C SER A 660 7.93 8.73 -30.77
N PHE A 661 7.76 8.25 -29.53
CA PHE A 661 8.83 7.79 -28.64
C PHE A 661 8.32 6.68 -27.71
N SER A 662 9.22 5.83 -27.23
CA SER A 662 8.88 4.78 -26.26
C SER A 662 9.58 5.01 -24.92
N ILE A 663 8.89 4.71 -23.82
CA ILE A 663 9.46 4.68 -22.46
C ILE A 663 9.41 3.25 -21.92
N SER A 664 10.51 2.80 -21.35
CA SER A 664 10.60 1.57 -20.57
C SER A 664 10.24 1.87 -19.11
N HIS A 665 8.98 1.64 -18.75
CA HIS A 665 8.46 1.74 -17.38
C HIS A 665 8.76 0.47 -16.58
N HIS A 666 8.58 0.52 -15.26
CA HIS A 666 8.64 -0.68 -14.40
C HIS A 666 7.70 -1.81 -14.88
N ALA A 667 6.52 -1.45 -15.40
CA ALA A 667 5.52 -2.40 -15.90
C ALA A 667 5.75 -2.87 -17.36
N GLY A 668 6.73 -2.31 -18.07
CA GLY A 668 7.03 -2.64 -19.47
C GLY A 668 7.19 -1.42 -20.37
N GLU A 669 7.32 -1.68 -21.68
CA GLU A 669 7.52 -0.63 -22.69
C GLU A 669 6.18 -0.08 -23.20
N VAL A 670 6.08 1.25 -23.29
CA VAL A 670 4.89 1.96 -23.79
C VAL A 670 5.31 2.97 -24.87
N LEU A 671 4.63 2.91 -26.02
CA LEU A 671 4.79 3.81 -27.17
C LEU A 671 3.81 4.98 -27.06
N TYR A 672 4.31 6.21 -27.12
CA TYR A 672 3.53 7.44 -27.08
C TYR A 672 3.63 8.21 -28.41
N ASP A 673 2.51 8.83 -28.81
CA ASP A 673 2.40 9.71 -29.98
C ASP A 673 2.36 11.17 -29.51
N THR A 674 3.29 12.02 -29.97
CA THR A 674 3.35 13.43 -29.54
C THR A 674 2.23 14.29 -30.11
N SER A 675 1.44 13.80 -31.06
CA SER A 675 0.37 14.55 -31.72
C SER A 675 -0.62 15.14 -30.70
N GLY A 676 -0.71 16.47 -30.65
CA GLY A 676 -1.57 17.21 -29.73
C GLY A 676 -1.02 17.39 -28.31
N PHE A 677 0.22 17.00 -28.00
CA PHE A 677 0.80 17.18 -26.65
C PHE A 677 0.84 18.65 -26.22
N LEU A 678 1.25 19.55 -27.11
CA LEU A 678 1.30 20.99 -26.80
C LEU A 678 -0.09 21.63 -26.71
N GLU A 679 -1.08 21.06 -27.39
CA GLU A 679 -2.47 21.49 -27.30
C GLU A 679 -3.07 21.07 -25.95
N LYS A 680 -2.91 19.79 -25.59
CA LYS A 680 -3.41 19.20 -24.33
C LYS A 680 -2.75 19.75 -23.08
N ASN A 681 -1.49 20.19 -23.14
CA ASN A 681 -0.81 20.84 -22.01
C ASN A 681 -1.25 22.31 -21.79
N ARG A 682 -1.95 22.93 -22.76
CA ARG A 682 -2.53 24.30 -22.66
C ARG A 682 -3.92 24.26 -22.00
N ASP A 683 -3.97 23.84 -20.75
CA ASP A 683 -5.21 23.69 -19.95
C ASP A 683 -5.91 25.01 -19.56
N LYS A 684 -5.55 26.15 -20.18
CA LYS A 684 -6.09 27.46 -19.83
C LYS A 684 -7.27 27.81 -20.73
N LEU A 685 -8.43 28.00 -20.11
CA LEU A 685 -9.60 28.55 -20.77
C LEU A 685 -9.30 29.97 -21.31
N PRO A 686 -9.55 30.26 -22.61
CA PRO A 686 -9.39 31.60 -23.15
C PRO A 686 -10.20 32.67 -22.39
N SER A 687 -9.62 33.85 -22.20
CA SER A 687 -10.18 34.92 -21.36
C SER A 687 -11.57 35.41 -21.79
N ILE A 688 -11.91 35.26 -23.06
CA ILE A 688 -13.26 35.52 -23.61
C ILE A 688 -14.33 34.67 -22.92
N PHE A 689 -14.04 33.39 -22.63
CA PHE A 689 -14.98 32.51 -21.93
C PHE A 689 -15.01 32.81 -20.43
N VAL A 690 -13.91 33.27 -19.84
CA VAL A 690 -13.90 33.79 -18.45
C VAL A 690 -14.83 35.01 -18.34
N GLN A 691 -14.90 35.87 -19.37
CA GLN A 691 -15.86 36.96 -19.45
C GLN A 691 -17.31 36.45 -19.64
N LEU A 692 -17.55 35.55 -20.61
CA LEU A 692 -18.87 34.94 -20.87
C LEU A 692 -19.44 34.19 -19.65
N LEU A 693 -18.63 33.39 -18.97
CA LEU A 693 -19.03 32.65 -17.78
C LEU A 693 -19.19 33.54 -16.53
N SER A 694 -18.73 34.80 -16.61
CA SER A 694 -19.05 35.85 -15.64
C SER A 694 -20.36 36.58 -15.96
N SER A 695 -20.77 36.69 -17.24
CA SER A 695 -22.07 37.26 -17.64
C SER A 695 -23.23 36.26 -17.50
N CYS A 696 -22.95 34.96 -17.55
CA CYS A 696 -23.92 33.88 -17.30
C CYS A 696 -24.74 34.11 -16.02
N SER A 697 -26.06 34.00 -16.12
CA SER A 697 -26.98 34.06 -14.96
C SER A 697 -26.96 32.79 -14.10
N CYS A 698 -26.38 31.68 -14.58
CA CYS A 698 -26.22 30.46 -13.80
C CYS A 698 -25.19 30.65 -12.67
N ARG A 699 -25.67 30.59 -11.42
CA ARG A 699 -24.88 30.76 -10.18
C ARG A 699 -23.67 29.83 -10.10
N LEU A 700 -23.77 28.60 -10.61
CA LEU A 700 -22.64 27.65 -10.58
C LEU A 700 -21.50 28.11 -11.50
N LEU A 701 -21.80 28.56 -12.71
CA LEU A 701 -20.78 29.06 -13.65
C LEU A 701 -20.06 30.29 -13.09
N GLN A 702 -20.80 31.26 -12.54
CA GLN A 702 -20.22 32.41 -11.84
C GLN A 702 -19.28 32.00 -10.70
N LEU A 703 -19.66 30.98 -9.91
CA LEU A 703 -18.84 30.47 -8.82
C LEU A 703 -17.55 29.83 -9.34
N PHE A 704 -17.59 29.05 -10.43
CA PHE A 704 -16.41 28.42 -11.04
C PHE A 704 -15.41 29.48 -11.52
N THR A 705 -15.87 30.44 -12.32
CA THR A 705 -15.07 31.54 -12.85
C THR A 705 -14.47 32.40 -11.71
N SER A 706 -15.22 32.61 -10.62
CA SER A 706 -14.73 33.34 -9.44
C SER A 706 -13.60 32.62 -8.67
N LYS A 707 -13.40 31.30 -8.88
CA LYS A 707 -12.27 30.55 -8.32
C LYS A 707 -11.02 30.71 -9.17
N GLU A 708 -11.14 30.58 -10.50
CA GLU A 708 -10.03 30.83 -11.43
C GLU A 708 -9.44 32.24 -11.22
N LEU A 709 -10.31 33.26 -11.24
CA LEU A 709 -9.92 34.66 -11.03
C LEU A 709 -9.18 34.89 -9.71
N LYS A 710 -9.44 34.09 -8.67
CA LYS A 710 -8.71 34.14 -7.38
C LYS A 710 -7.38 33.40 -7.41
N GLN A 711 -7.20 32.38 -8.25
CA GLN A 711 -5.87 31.79 -8.47
C GLN A 711 -4.95 32.80 -9.19
N PHE A 712 -5.46 33.54 -10.17
CA PHE A 712 -4.72 34.60 -10.86
C PHE A 712 -4.32 35.80 -9.97
N GLN A 713 -4.93 35.96 -8.79
CA GLN A 713 -4.77 37.14 -7.92
C GLN A 713 -4.08 36.85 -6.57
N LYS A 714 -3.61 35.63 -6.29
CA LYS A 714 -3.04 35.28 -4.98
C LYS A 714 -1.67 35.98 -4.77
N PRO A 715 -1.51 36.90 -3.80
CA PRO A 715 -0.23 37.61 -3.62
C PRO A 715 0.85 36.75 -2.93
N GLU A 716 2.11 37.13 -3.14
CA GLU A 716 3.27 36.57 -2.44
C GLU A 716 3.15 36.80 -0.92
N ASN A 717 3.16 35.74 -0.10
CA ASN A 717 3.46 35.81 1.35
C ASN A 717 3.55 34.45 2.08
N ASP A 718 3.00 33.34 1.55
CA ASP A 718 3.14 32.02 2.18
C ASP A 718 4.57 31.45 1.96
N SER A 719 5.32 31.25 3.04
CA SER A 719 6.76 30.97 3.02
C SER A 719 7.13 29.48 2.80
N CYS A 720 6.98 29.00 1.56
CA CYS A 720 7.53 27.71 1.11
C CYS A 720 8.32 27.88 -0.20
N GLN A 721 9.65 27.86 -0.13
CA GLN A 721 10.53 28.06 -1.28
C GLN A 721 10.62 26.81 -2.16
N ILE A 722 9.77 26.75 -3.20
CA ILE A 722 10.03 26.02 -4.44
C ILE A 722 9.78 27.01 -5.59
N ASP A 723 10.77 27.20 -6.46
CA ASP A 723 10.82 28.15 -7.59
C ASP A 723 9.45 28.68 -8.06
N ALA A 724 9.07 29.86 -7.55
CA ALA A 724 7.78 30.50 -7.87
C ALA A 724 7.77 31.02 -9.32
N LEU A 725 7.33 30.16 -10.24
CA LEU A 725 7.02 30.56 -11.61
C LEU A 725 5.77 31.45 -11.63
N ASP A 726 5.96 32.65 -12.20
CA ASP A 726 4.95 33.60 -12.66
C ASP A 726 3.58 32.96 -12.98
N PRO A 727 2.48 33.35 -12.31
CA PRO A 727 1.18 32.69 -12.42
C PRO A 727 0.55 32.78 -13.83
N SER A 728 1.07 33.64 -14.71
CA SER A 728 0.69 33.59 -16.13
C SER A 728 1.08 32.27 -16.82
N LYS A 729 2.02 31.48 -16.28
CA LYS A 729 2.70 30.36 -16.95
C LYS A 729 2.35 28.94 -16.49
N SER A 730 1.30 28.74 -15.69
CA SER A 730 0.83 27.38 -15.34
C SER A 730 0.41 26.55 -16.57
N SER A 731 0.75 25.25 -16.56
CA SER A 731 0.39 24.25 -17.57
C SER A 731 -0.28 23.03 -16.92
N ALA A 732 -0.94 22.17 -17.71
CA ALA A 732 -1.54 20.93 -17.20
C ALA A 732 -0.50 20.06 -16.47
N CYS A 733 0.69 19.98 -17.05
CA CYS A 733 1.88 19.28 -16.56
C CYS A 733 2.34 19.80 -15.18
N ILE A 734 2.43 21.12 -15.02
CA ILE A 734 2.83 21.75 -13.74
C ILE A 734 1.77 21.50 -12.67
N GLU A 735 0.48 21.62 -13.00
CA GLU A 735 -0.60 21.36 -12.04
C GLU A 735 -0.64 19.88 -11.64
N PHE A 736 -0.60 18.96 -12.63
CA PHE A 736 -0.52 17.52 -12.41
C PHE A 736 0.65 17.15 -11.49
N LYS A 737 1.83 17.72 -11.72
CA LYS A 737 3.01 17.51 -10.88
C LYS A 737 2.79 18.05 -9.46
N GLY A 738 2.18 19.23 -9.30
CA GLY A 738 1.83 19.79 -8.00
C GLY A 738 0.83 18.92 -7.22
N GLN A 739 -0.24 18.46 -7.88
CA GLN A 739 -1.21 17.51 -7.33
C GLN A 739 -0.54 16.20 -6.89
N LEU A 740 0.31 15.61 -7.74
CA LEU A 740 1.03 14.36 -7.44
C LEU A 740 2.00 14.52 -6.26
N PHE A 741 2.79 15.60 -6.20
CA PHE A 741 3.72 15.83 -5.10
C PHE A 741 3.00 16.06 -3.76
N LYS A 742 1.84 16.74 -3.78
CA LYS A 742 0.97 16.87 -2.59
C LYS A 742 0.46 15.51 -2.11
N LEU A 743 -0.01 14.65 -3.03
CA LEU A 743 -0.43 13.28 -2.72
C LEU A 743 0.73 12.48 -2.11
N MET A 744 1.92 12.52 -2.72
CA MET A 744 3.09 11.80 -2.21
C MET A 744 3.49 12.24 -0.80
N HIS A 745 3.51 13.55 -0.51
CA HIS A 745 3.82 14.06 0.82
C HIS A 745 2.77 13.62 1.87
N GLN A 746 1.48 13.51 1.49
CA GLN A 746 0.46 12.97 2.41
C GLN A 746 0.74 11.49 2.71
N LEU A 747 1.02 10.67 1.70
CA LEU A 747 1.34 9.25 1.89
C LEU A 747 2.61 9.04 2.73
N GLU A 748 3.68 9.80 2.46
CA GLU A 748 4.97 9.74 3.19
C GLU A 748 4.88 10.19 4.65
N SER A 749 3.81 10.90 5.04
CA SER A 749 3.50 11.23 6.44
C SER A 749 2.66 10.17 7.17
N SER A 750 2.39 9.03 6.51
CA SER A 750 1.58 7.92 7.03
C SER A 750 2.34 6.59 6.94
N LYS A 751 1.93 5.58 7.71
CA LYS A 751 2.41 4.21 7.53
C LYS A 751 1.59 3.50 6.43
N PRO A 752 2.21 3.02 5.34
CA PRO A 752 1.48 2.40 4.24
C PRO A 752 1.25 0.89 4.44
N HIS A 753 0.07 0.45 3.99
CA HIS A 753 -0.35 -0.94 3.84
C HIS A 753 -0.73 -1.16 2.37
N PHE A 754 -0.27 -2.25 1.75
CA PHE A 754 -0.33 -2.41 0.29
C PHE A 754 -1.25 -3.56 -0.14
N ILE A 755 -2.10 -3.31 -1.14
CA ILE A 755 -2.96 -4.31 -1.78
C ILE A 755 -2.71 -4.28 -3.29
N SER A 756 -2.32 -5.41 -3.88
CA SER A 756 -2.09 -5.58 -5.33
C SER A 756 -3.21 -6.39 -5.95
N CYS A 757 -4.04 -5.72 -6.75
CA CYS A 757 -5.16 -6.33 -7.46
C CYS A 757 -4.72 -6.89 -8.82
N ILE A 758 -5.17 -8.10 -9.15
CA ILE A 758 -4.77 -8.87 -10.33
C ILE A 758 -6.01 -9.23 -11.16
N LYS A 759 -5.98 -8.94 -12.46
CA LYS A 759 -6.96 -9.39 -13.46
C LYS A 759 -6.56 -10.80 -13.95
N PRO A 760 -7.33 -11.87 -13.67
CA PRO A 760 -6.93 -13.24 -14.01
C PRO A 760 -7.03 -13.57 -15.50
N ASN A 761 -7.91 -12.91 -16.26
CA ASN A 761 -8.06 -13.13 -17.70
C ASN A 761 -8.52 -11.86 -18.43
N SER A 762 -8.13 -11.73 -19.69
CA SER A 762 -8.42 -10.58 -20.55
C SER A 762 -9.91 -10.38 -20.76
N LYS A 763 -10.65 -11.49 -20.92
CA LYS A 763 -12.07 -11.57 -21.31
C LYS A 763 -13.08 -11.19 -20.21
N GLN A 764 -12.64 -10.93 -18.97
CA GLN A 764 -13.50 -10.68 -17.81
C GLN A 764 -14.49 -11.81 -17.45
N LEU A 765 -14.14 -13.07 -17.75
CA LEU A 765 -15.01 -14.22 -17.47
C LEU A 765 -14.63 -14.90 -16.13
N PRO A 766 -15.59 -15.35 -15.31
CA PRO A 766 -15.30 -16.09 -14.09
C PRO A 766 -14.69 -17.47 -14.39
N GLY A 767 -13.77 -17.93 -13.52
CA GLY A 767 -13.12 -19.24 -13.64
C GLY A 767 -12.04 -19.36 -14.73
N MET A 768 -11.85 -18.33 -15.56
CA MET A 768 -10.79 -18.26 -16.56
C MET A 768 -9.50 -17.67 -15.98
N TYR A 769 -8.34 -18.28 -16.24
CA TYR A 769 -7.03 -17.86 -15.70
C TYR A 769 -5.94 -17.92 -16.79
N GLU A 770 -5.45 -16.76 -17.20
CA GLU A 770 -4.43 -16.56 -18.24
C GLU A 770 -3.05 -16.41 -17.60
N VAL A 771 -2.31 -17.52 -17.46
CA VAL A 771 -1.03 -17.62 -16.72
C VAL A 771 -0.03 -16.52 -17.12
N ASN A 772 0.10 -16.20 -18.41
CA ASN A 772 1.01 -15.15 -18.89
C ASN A 772 0.59 -13.73 -18.47
N LEU A 773 -0.72 -13.43 -18.48
CA LEU A 773 -1.27 -12.14 -18.06
C LEU A 773 -1.06 -11.93 -16.55
N VAL A 774 -1.24 -12.98 -15.75
CA VAL A 774 -0.98 -12.94 -14.30
C VAL A 774 0.52 -12.83 -14.02
N LEU A 775 1.37 -13.56 -14.74
CA LEU A 775 2.84 -13.44 -14.59
C LEU A 775 3.34 -12.03 -14.93
N GLN A 776 2.80 -11.41 -15.97
CA GLN A 776 3.14 -10.03 -16.30
C GLN A 776 2.76 -9.09 -15.14
N GLN A 777 1.51 -9.10 -14.68
CA GLN A 777 1.06 -8.27 -13.55
C GLN A 777 1.86 -8.50 -12.26
N LEU A 778 2.23 -9.74 -11.93
CA LEU A 778 3.04 -10.05 -10.74
C LEU A 778 4.46 -9.45 -10.80
N ARG A 779 5.04 -9.31 -11.99
CA ARG A 779 6.29 -8.57 -12.23
C ARG A 779 6.06 -7.05 -12.17
N CYS A 780 5.01 -6.55 -12.85
CA CYS A 780 4.66 -5.13 -12.86
C CYS A 780 4.41 -4.59 -11.43
N CYS A 781 3.69 -5.33 -10.59
CA CYS A 781 3.42 -4.96 -9.21
C CYS A 781 4.58 -5.27 -8.23
N GLY A 782 5.76 -5.70 -8.71
CA GLY A 782 6.93 -6.02 -7.88
C GLY A 782 6.72 -7.14 -6.87
N VAL A 783 5.70 -7.99 -7.04
CA VAL A 783 5.29 -8.99 -6.04
C VAL A 783 6.36 -10.07 -5.88
N LEU A 784 7.01 -10.47 -6.98
CA LEU A 784 8.09 -11.45 -6.97
C LEU A 784 9.31 -10.93 -6.19
N GLU A 785 9.62 -9.64 -6.34
CA GLU A 785 10.66 -8.93 -5.62
C GLU A 785 10.34 -8.84 -4.13
N VAL A 786 9.10 -8.51 -3.76
CA VAL A 786 8.65 -8.48 -2.35
C VAL A 786 8.83 -9.84 -1.68
N VAL A 787 8.33 -10.93 -2.27
CA VAL A 787 8.44 -12.25 -1.63
C VAL A 787 9.90 -12.72 -1.60
N ARG A 788 10.72 -12.37 -2.61
CA ARG A 788 12.18 -12.63 -2.63
C ARG A 788 12.89 -11.90 -1.49
N ILE A 789 12.66 -10.60 -1.33
CA ILE A 789 13.32 -9.77 -0.31
C ILE A 789 12.84 -10.12 1.09
N SER A 790 11.53 -10.27 1.30
CA SER A 790 10.93 -10.62 2.60
C SER A 790 11.37 -12.01 3.10
N ARG A 791 11.66 -12.96 2.18
CA ARG A 791 12.22 -14.27 2.52
C ARG A 791 13.72 -14.21 2.84
N SER A 792 14.48 -13.40 2.10
CA SER A 792 15.90 -13.13 2.39
C SER A 792 16.11 -12.27 3.65
N GLY A 793 15.08 -11.56 4.11
CA GLY A 793 15.14 -10.63 5.23
C GLY A 793 14.72 -11.18 6.61
N TYR A 794 14.49 -10.24 7.51
CA TYR A 794 14.05 -10.46 8.90
C TYR A 794 12.73 -9.70 9.15
N PRO A 795 11.57 -10.32 8.84
CA PRO A 795 10.26 -9.65 8.95
C PRO A 795 9.76 -9.50 10.39
N THR A 796 10.33 -10.24 11.36
CA THR A 796 10.05 -10.01 12.78
C THR A 796 11.17 -9.22 13.42
N ARG A 797 10.84 -8.02 13.92
CA ARG A 797 11.74 -7.11 14.66
C ARG A 797 11.12 -6.81 16.02
N MET A 798 11.90 -6.89 17.09
CA MET A 798 11.47 -6.53 18.44
C MET A 798 12.63 -5.86 19.18
N THR A 799 12.39 -4.84 20.00
CA THR A 799 13.48 -4.33 20.86
C THR A 799 13.92 -5.40 21.85
N HIS A 800 15.19 -5.34 22.28
CA HIS A 800 15.72 -6.26 23.30
C HIS A 800 14.87 -6.23 24.59
N GLN A 801 14.33 -5.07 24.96
CA GLN A 801 13.44 -4.91 26.11
C GLN A 801 12.08 -5.63 25.94
N GLU A 802 11.44 -5.50 24.78
CA GLU A 802 10.16 -6.18 24.51
C GLU A 802 10.35 -7.69 24.39
N PHE A 803 11.42 -8.13 23.73
CA PHE A 803 11.72 -9.55 23.54
C PHE A 803 12.04 -10.24 24.89
N ALA A 804 12.91 -9.63 25.70
CA ALA A 804 13.19 -10.04 27.08
C ALA A 804 11.91 -10.04 27.94
N GLY A 805 11.09 -8.98 27.87
CA GLY A 805 9.84 -8.90 28.64
C GLY A 805 8.77 -9.91 28.22
N ARG A 806 8.69 -10.25 26.92
CA ARG A 806 7.69 -11.15 26.35
C ARG A 806 8.02 -12.63 26.51
N TYR A 807 9.31 -12.99 26.48
CA TYR A 807 9.79 -14.38 26.46
C TYR A 807 10.73 -14.76 27.62
N GLY A 808 11.20 -13.81 28.43
CA GLY A 808 12.19 -14.09 29.49
C GLY A 808 11.72 -15.08 30.56
N PHE A 809 10.42 -15.18 30.83
CA PHE A 809 9.86 -16.18 31.74
C PHE A 809 9.91 -17.62 31.19
N LEU A 810 10.34 -17.83 29.95
CA LEU A 810 10.59 -19.15 29.37
C LEU A 810 11.97 -19.71 29.73
N LEU A 811 12.84 -18.89 30.32
CA LEU A 811 14.09 -19.32 30.94
C LEU A 811 13.86 -19.71 32.40
N LEU A 812 14.68 -20.62 32.92
CA LEU A 812 14.71 -20.99 34.34
C LEU A 812 15.63 -20.02 35.11
N GLU A 813 15.47 -19.93 36.43
CA GLU A 813 15.98 -18.79 37.22
C GLU A 813 17.50 -18.76 37.49
N ASP A 814 18.22 -19.81 37.09
CA ASP A 814 19.66 -19.97 37.33
C ASP A 814 20.47 -19.09 36.34
N ASP A 815 21.23 -18.13 36.89
CA ASP A 815 22.15 -17.20 36.20
C ASP A 815 21.58 -16.45 34.98
N LEU A 816 20.40 -15.84 35.15
CA LEU A 816 19.83 -14.90 34.18
C LEU A 816 20.60 -13.56 34.11
N PRO A 817 21.06 -13.13 32.92
CA PRO A 817 21.58 -11.77 32.71
C PRO A 817 20.54 -10.70 33.06
N GLN A 818 20.98 -9.57 33.60
CA GLN A 818 20.09 -8.43 33.92
C GLN A 818 19.83 -7.54 32.70
N ASP A 819 20.71 -7.54 31.71
CA ASP A 819 20.58 -6.72 30.51
C ASP A 819 19.63 -7.40 29.47
N PRO A 820 18.71 -6.64 28.85
CA PRO A 820 17.76 -7.21 27.89
C PRO A 820 18.42 -7.85 26.66
N LEU A 821 19.60 -7.39 26.27
CA LEU A 821 20.39 -7.91 25.14
C LEU A 821 20.83 -9.36 25.43
N SER A 822 21.62 -9.59 26.47
CA SER A 822 22.12 -10.92 26.81
C SER A 822 21.00 -11.89 27.19
N LEU A 823 19.92 -11.40 27.80
CA LEU A 823 18.74 -12.22 28.07
C LEU A 823 18.01 -12.63 26.77
N SER A 824 17.93 -11.75 25.77
CA SER A 824 17.43 -12.08 24.43
C SER A 824 18.29 -13.13 23.73
N ILE A 825 19.62 -12.99 23.81
CA ILE A 825 20.59 -13.98 23.31
C ILE A 825 20.42 -15.33 24.02
N ALA A 826 20.18 -15.33 25.34
CA ALA A 826 19.96 -16.54 26.13
C ALA A 826 18.66 -17.27 25.73
N ILE A 827 17.56 -16.55 25.48
CA ILE A 827 16.30 -17.11 24.95
C ILE A 827 16.54 -17.84 23.62
N LEU A 828 17.19 -17.17 22.66
CA LEU A 828 17.43 -17.72 21.32
C LEU A 828 18.28 -18.99 21.36
N LYS A 829 19.39 -18.97 22.12
CA LYS A 829 20.25 -20.13 22.34
C LYS A 829 19.51 -21.27 23.06
N ARG A 830 18.73 -20.98 24.10
CA ARG A 830 18.00 -21.99 24.89
C ARG A 830 16.96 -22.75 24.05
N PHE A 831 16.39 -22.09 23.05
CA PHE A 831 15.41 -22.69 22.13
C PHE A 831 15.99 -23.18 20.80
N SER A 832 17.33 -23.20 20.67
CA SER A 832 18.06 -23.74 19.53
C SER A 832 17.67 -23.12 18.19
N VAL A 833 17.40 -21.81 18.18
CA VAL A 833 17.26 -21.06 16.93
C VAL A 833 18.62 -21.04 16.24
N LEU A 834 18.69 -21.44 14.97
CA LEU A 834 19.95 -21.47 14.22
C LEU A 834 20.52 -20.04 14.05
N PRO A 835 21.86 -19.84 14.09
CA PRO A 835 22.46 -18.51 13.89
C PRO A 835 22.13 -17.85 12.54
N GLU A 836 21.79 -18.63 11.52
CA GLU A 836 21.34 -18.14 10.21
C GLU A 836 19.90 -17.59 10.23
N MET A 837 19.11 -17.97 11.24
CA MET A 837 17.67 -17.69 11.36
C MET A 837 17.35 -16.46 12.22
N TYR A 838 18.36 -15.82 12.82
CA TYR A 838 18.23 -14.60 13.60
C TYR A 838 19.45 -13.69 13.41
N GLN A 839 19.27 -12.39 13.67
CA GLN A 839 20.37 -11.44 13.85
C GLN A 839 20.15 -10.62 15.12
N ILE A 840 21.24 -10.10 15.66
CA ILE A 840 21.27 -9.27 16.87
C ILE A 840 21.82 -7.91 16.46
N GLY A 841 20.96 -6.89 16.39
CA GLY A 841 21.38 -5.51 16.25
C GLY A 841 21.60 -4.83 17.61
N TYR A 842 22.03 -3.57 17.58
CA TYR A 842 22.33 -2.78 18.78
C TYR A 842 21.11 -2.62 19.70
N THR A 843 19.91 -2.44 19.14
CA THR A 843 18.66 -2.17 19.88
C THR A 843 17.59 -3.26 19.72
N LYS A 844 17.65 -4.06 18.65
CA LYS A 844 16.61 -5.03 18.27
C LYS A 844 17.12 -6.45 18.04
N VAL A 845 16.22 -7.40 18.27
CA VAL A 845 16.31 -8.79 17.80
C VAL A 845 15.60 -8.88 16.46
N PHE A 846 16.29 -9.44 15.47
CA PHE A 846 15.80 -9.67 14.11
C PHE A 846 15.61 -11.17 13.89
N LEU A 847 14.44 -11.59 13.39
CA LEU A 847 14.08 -13.00 13.23
C LEU A 847 13.52 -13.28 11.84
N ARG A 848 13.98 -14.38 11.23
CA ARG A 848 13.38 -14.93 10.01
C ARG A 848 11.98 -15.50 10.29
N THR A 849 11.19 -15.64 9.23
CA THR A 849 9.82 -16.18 9.24
C THR A 849 9.71 -17.49 10.03
N GLY A 850 8.59 -17.68 10.74
CA GLY A 850 8.30 -18.89 11.51
C GLY A 850 9.00 -19.02 12.87
N GLN A 851 10.17 -18.39 13.09
CA GLN A 851 10.91 -18.52 14.35
C GLN A 851 10.13 -17.94 15.55
N ILE A 852 9.45 -16.80 15.34
CA ILE A 852 8.61 -16.18 16.36
C ILE A 852 7.39 -17.03 16.72
N ALA A 853 6.82 -17.78 15.76
CA ALA A 853 5.71 -18.69 16.01
C ALA A 853 6.14 -19.89 16.86
N SER A 854 7.35 -20.42 16.64
CA SER A 854 7.96 -21.48 17.48
C SER A 854 8.14 -21.02 18.94
N LEU A 855 8.51 -19.75 19.17
CA LEU A 855 8.59 -19.16 20.50
C LEU A 855 7.20 -18.91 21.11
N GLU A 856 6.25 -18.38 20.33
CA GLU A 856 4.88 -18.14 20.80
C GLU A 856 4.13 -19.42 21.13
N ASP A 857 4.34 -20.53 20.41
CA ASP A 857 3.70 -21.80 20.75
C ASP A 857 4.27 -22.44 22.02
N LYS A 858 5.58 -22.27 22.28
CA LYS A 858 6.19 -22.62 23.57
C LYS A 858 5.60 -21.76 24.70
N ARG A 859 5.43 -20.45 24.45
CA ARG A 859 4.75 -19.49 25.35
C ARG A 859 3.29 -19.87 25.62
N LYS A 860 2.48 -20.18 24.60
CA LYS A 860 1.10 -20.69 24.74
C LYS A 860 1.06 -21.98 25.57
N LYS A 861 1.99 -22.92 25.37
CA LYS A 861 2.08 -24.17 26.15
C LYS A 861 2.35 -23.90 27.63
N VAL A 862 3.27 -22.99 27.97
CA VAL A 862 3.52 -22.58 29.36
C VAL A 862 2.32 -21.83 29.96
N LEU A 863 1.72 -20.89 29.21
CA LEU A 863 0.55 -20.12 29.66
C LEU A 863 -0.69 -21.00 29.91
N ARG A 864 -0.87 -22.11 29.16
CA ARG A 864 -1.92 -23.11 29.46
C ARG A 864 -1.78 -23.72 30.87
N GLY A 865 -0.56 -23.78 31.44
CA GLY A 865 -0.33 -24.18 32.83
C GLY A 865 -1.04 -23.29 33.86
N ILE A 866 -1.23 -22.00 33.54
CA ILE A 866 -1.95 -21.04 34.39
C ILE A 866 -3.43 -21.42 34.53
N ILE A 867 -4.03 -22.06 33.50
CA ILE A 867 -5.41 -22.58 33.57
C ILE A 867 -5.52 -23.65 34.67
N GLY A 868 -4.48 -24.47 34.84
CA GLY A 868 -4.39 -25.43 35.96
C GLY A 868 -4.38 -24.72 37.32
N VAL A 869 -3.55 -23.69 37.50
CA VAL A 869 -3.50 -22.88 38.73
C VAL A 869 -4.84 -22.20 39.00
N GLN A 870 -5.49 -21.63 37.98
CA GLN A 870 -6.81 -21.03 38.08
C GLN A 870 -7.90 -22.05 38.46
N LYS A 871 -7.86 -23.27 37.90
CA LYS A 871 -8.77 -24.38 38.25
C LYS A 871 -8.62 -24.76 39.72
N TYR A 872 -7.39 -24.93 40.22
CA TYR A 872 -7.14 -25.22 41.63
C TYR A 872 -7.57 -24.07 42.56
N PHE A 873 -7.25 -22.82 42.21
CA PHE A 873 -7.63 -21.64 43.00
C PHE A 873 -9.15 -21.45 43.07
N ARG A 874 -9.85 -21.46 41.92
CA ARG A 874 -11.32 -21.36 41.86
C ARG A 874 -11.99 -22.51 42.61
N GLY A 875 -11.49 -23.73 42.46
CA GLY A 875 -12.02 -24.90 43.17
C GLY A 875 -11.78 -24.87 44.68
N HIS A 876 -10.64 -24.34 45.14
CA HIS A 876 -10.38 -24.12 46.56
C HIS A 876 -11.28 -23.01 47.13
N TRP A 877 -11.37 -21.87 46.46
CA TRP A 877 -12.24 -20.76 46.86
C TRP A 877 -13.71 -21.16 46.95
N ALA A 878 -14.22 -21.89 45.95
CA ALA A 878 -15.60 -22.39 45.95
C ALA A 878 -15.87 -23.38 47.10
N ARG A 879 -14.91 -24.26 47.44
CA ARG A 879 -15.04 -25.15 48.62
C ARG A 879 -15.06 -24.36 49.91
N CYS A 880 -14.09 -23.47 50.14
CA CYS A 880 -14.04 -22.64 51.34
C CYS A 880 -15.31 -21.79 51.51
N HIS A 881 -15.90 -21.28 50.42
CA HIS A 881 -17.16 -20.55 50.47
C HIS A 881 -18.36 -21.47 50.78
N PHE A 882 -18.42 -22.67 50.18
CA PHE A 882 -19.44 -23.68 50.50
C PHE A 882 -19.37 -24.14 51.97
N ASP A 883 -18.16 -24.37 52.49
CA ASP A 883 -17.95 -24.78 53.89
C ASP A 883 -18.36 -23.66 54.86
N GLN A 884 -18.08 -22.39 54.54
CA GLN A 884 -18.59 -21.22 55.29
C GLN A 884 -20.12 -21.13 55.27
N LEU A 885 -20.77 -21.33 54.11
CA LEU A 885 -22.22 -21.35 54.00
C LEU A 885 -22.83 -22.51 54.79
N LYS A 886 -22.22 -23.70 54.73
CA LYS A 886 -22.63 -24.89 55.47
C LYS A 886 -22.50 -24.69 56.99
N GLU A 887 -21.42 -24.09 57.47
CA GLU A 887 -21.29 -23.68 58.87
C GLU A 887 -22.36 -22.66 59.28
N GLY A 888 -22.66 -21.67 58.43
CA GLY A 888 -23.70 -20.68 58.67
C GLY A 888 -25.09 -21.32 58.81
N VAL A 889 -25.47 -22.17 57.86
CA VAL A 889 -26.72 -22.94 57.90
C VAL A 889 -26.78 -23.84 59.14
N ALA A 890 -25.71 -24.55 59.47
CA ALA A 890 -25.65 -25.41 60.65
C ALA A 890 -25.86 -24.61 61.97
N LYS A 891 -25.26 -23.42 62.09
CA LYS A 891 -25.43 -22.53 63.25
C LYS A 891 -26.85 -21.96 63.35
N ILE A 892 -27.46 -21.60 62.21
CA ILE A 892 -28.86 -21.15 62.16
C ILE A 892 -29.81 -22.30 62.55
N GLN A 893 -29.57 -23.51 62.03
CA GLN A 893 -30.36 -24.70 62.35
C GLN A 893 -30.21 -25.11 63.83
N SER A 894 -28.99 -25.09 64.39
CA SER A 894 -28.77 -25.39 65.81
C SER A 894 -29.47 -24.38 66.72
N ASN A 895 -29.46 -23.09 66.35
CA ASN A 895 -30.14 -22.05 67.12
C ASN A 895 -31.67 -22.18 67.02
N GLY A 896 -32.22 -22.41 65.83
CA GLY A 896 -33.66 -22.60 65.64
C GLY A 896 -34.20 -23.89 66.27
N LEU A 897 -33.41 -24.97 66.31
CA LEU A 897 -33.72 -26.19 67.07
C LEU A 897 -33.58 -25.97 68.58
N GLY A 898 -32.56 -25.22 69.00
CA GLY A 898 -32.35 -24.80 70.40
C GLY A 898 -33.53 -23.97 70.92
N GLU A 899 -33.95 -22.94 70.19
CA GLU A 899 -35.14 -22.14 70.51
C GLU A 899 -36.42 -22.97 70.54
N ASN A 900 -36.67 -23.83 69.55
CA ASN A 900 -37.86 -24.70 69.56
C ASN A 900 -37.83 -25.70 70.73
N THR A 901 -36.66 -26.15 71.14
CA THR A 901 -36.50 -27.02 72.31
C THR A 901 -36.70 -26.22 73.60
N GLY A 902 -36.17 -25.01 73.70
CA GLY A 902 -36.36 -24.10 74.83
C GLY A 902 -37.82 -23.65 74.99
N ARG A 903 -38.52 -23.32 73.90
CA ARG A 903 -39.97 -23.03 73.90
C ARG A 903 -40.78 -24.25 74.36
N LYS A 904 -40.41 -25.47 73.95
CA LYS A 904 -41.02 -26.72 74.43
C LYS A 904 -40.65 -27.07 75.88
N ALA A 905 -39.49 -26.62 76.37
CA ALA A 905 -39.07 -26.77 77.76
C ALA A 905 -39.84 -25.80 78.66
N GLY A 906 -39.89 -24.50 78.35
CA GLY A 906 -40.70 -23.52 79.09
C GLY A 906 -42.20 -23.83 79.06
N ALA A 907 -42.71 -24.38 77.96
CA ALA A 907 -44.08 -24.90 77.87
C ALA A 907 -44.32 -26.21 78.67
N ARG A 908 -43.25 -26.89 79.13
CA ARG A 908 -43.32 -27.98 80.11
C ARG A 908 -43.14 -27.47 81.53
N GLU A 909 -42.19 -26.58 81.79
CA GLU A 909 -41.97 -25.97 83.11
C GLU A 909 -43.25 -25.24 83.58
N THR A 910 -43.93 -24.49 82.71
CA THR A 910 -45.24 -23.86 83.03
C THR A 910 -46.41 -24.85 83.19
N VAL A 911 -46.25 -26.11 82.80
CA VAL A 911 -47.19 -27.22 83.10
C VAL A 911 -46.78 -27.95 84.37
N ASP A 912 -45.49 -28.16 84.60
CA ASP A 912 -44.93 -28.85 85.76
C ASP A 912 -45.00 -27.97 87.02
N GLU A 913 -44.88 -26.64 86.94
CA GLU A 913 -45.23 -25.72 88.02
C GLU A 913 -46.72 -25.85 88.40
N ARG A 914 -47.61 -25.94 87.40
CA ARG A 914 -49.06 -26.15 87.59
C ARG A 914 -49.39 -27.54 88.15
N GLN A 915 -48.51 -28.52 88.04
CA GLN A 915 -48.65 -29.85 88.66
C GLN A 915 -47.99 -29.95 90.04
N ASN A 916 -46.83 -29.32 90.25
CA ASN A 916 -46.11 -29.29 91.52
C ASN A 916 -46.84 -28.44 92.58
N LEU A 917 -47.57 -27.38 92.17
CA LEU A 917 -48.55 -26.69 93.01
C LEU A 917 -49.73 -27.57 93.48
N LYS A 918 -49.85 -28.81 92.97
CA LYS A 918 -50.84 -29.81 93.41
C LYS A 918 -50.22 -31.05 94.08
N LYS A 919 -48.90 -31.08 94.32
CA LYS A 919 -48.20 -32.10 95.10
C LYS A 919 -47.18 -31.48 96.05
N SER A 920 -47.70 -30.76 97.05
CA SER A 920 -46.93 -30.35 98.21
C SER A 920 -46.64 -31.53 99.14
N HIS A 921 -45.62 -31.38 99.99
CA HIS A 921 -45.31 -32.20 101.17
C HIS A 921 -45.23 -33.73 101.01
N LEU A 922 -44.03 -34.26 100.71
CA LEU A 922 -43.45 -35.32 101.56
C LEU A 922 -41.90 -35.44 101.46
N ASP A 923 -41.27 -35.51 102.63
CA ASP A 923 -39.93 -36.02 102.99
C ASP A 923 -38.60 -35.53 102.40
N ASN A 924 -37.55 -35.66 103.24
CA ASN A 924 -36.16 -35.23 103.03
C ASN A 924 -35.18 -36.43 103.04
N GLY A 925 -34.26 -36.54 102.07
CA GLY A 925 -33.33 -37.69 101.95
C GLY A 925 -31.94 -37.39 101.37
N LYS A 926 -30.97 -37.05 102.22
CA LYS A 926 -29.58 -36.59 101.92
C LYS A 926 -28.69 -37.56 101.07
N ALA A 927 -28.05 -37.08 99.99
CA ALA A 927 -26.61 -37.28 99.62
C ALA A 927 -26.28 -36.58 98.26
N LYS A 928 -25.23 -35.77 97.98
CA LYS A 928 -23.77 -35.68 98.30
C LYS A 928 -22.83 -36.68 97.57
N ARG A 929 -22.30 -36.34 96.37
CA ARG A 929 -20.90 -35.84 96.13
C ARG A 929 -20.31 -35.95 94.69
N LYS A 930 -19.54 -34.91 94.32
CA LYS A 930 -18.28 -34.85 93.51
C LYS A 930 -18.10 -35.54 92.12
N ALA A 931 -18.14 -34.70 91.09
CA ALA A 931 -17.10 -34.41 90.06
C ALA A 931 -15.84 -35.30 89.85
N GLY A 932 -15.44 -35.49 88.57
CA GLY A 932 -14.01 -35.41 88.14
C GLY A 932 -13.49 -36.28 86.96
N ARG A 933 -13.33 -35.69 85.76
CA ARG A 933 -12.38 -36.02 84.64
C ARG A 933 -11.89 -37.48 84.38
N LYS A 934 -12.05 -38.00 83.15
CA LYS A 934 -10.96 -38.13 82.13
C LYS A 934 -11.39 -38.67 80.73
N MET A 935 -10.45 -38.52 79.78
CA MET A 935 -10.46 -38.72 78.31
C MET A 935 -10.84 -40.10 77.74
N SER A 936 -11.38 -40.09 76.50
CA SER A 936 -11.19 -41.04 75.38
C SER A 936 -11.92 -40.49 74.13
N GLU A 937 -11.67 -40.86 72.86
CA GLU A 937 -10.46 -41.28 72.12
C GLU A 937 -10.67 -40.86 70.64
N VAL A 938 -9.63 -40.45 69.88
CA VAL A 938 -9.71 -40.22 68.43
C VAL A 938 -8.41 -40.67 67.74
N LYS A 939 -8.52 -41.44 66.65
CA LYS A 939 -7.39 -42.07 65.94
C LYS A 939 -6.75 -41.19 64.85
N VAL A 940 -5.53 -41.58 64.47
CA VAL A 940 -4.62 -40.85 63.55
C VAL A 940 -4.40 -41.66 62.27
N LEU A 941 -4.21 -40.99 61.12
CA LEU A 941 -3.39 -41.37 59.94
C LEU A 941 -3.58 -40.33 58.79
N PRO A 942 -2.65 -40.13 57.84
CA PRO A 942 -1.19 -40.04 57.96
C PRO A 942 -0.60 -38.72 57.37
N ILE A 943 0.27 -38.02 58.11
CA ILE A 943 0.97 -36.81 57.61
C ILE A 943 2.30 -37.20 56.95
N LYS A 944 2.28 -37.63 55.69
CA LYS A 944 3.52 -37.83 54.89
C LYS A 944 3.56 -37.19 53.50
N ILE A 945 2.42 -36.90 52.86
CA ILE A 945 2.40 -36.28 51.51
C ILE A 945 2.66 -34.76 51.58
N CYS A 946 2.12 -34.07 52.60
CA CYS A 946 2.20 -32.60 52.69
C CYS A 946 3.61 -32.05 52.89
N HIS A 947 4.54 -32.82 53.49
CA HIS A 947 5.88 -32.32 53.79
C HIS A 947 6.77 -32.22 52.53
N GLN A 948 6.63 -33.14 51.58
CA GLN A 948 7.31 -33.05 50.28
C GLN A 948 6.81 -31.84 49.46
N ILE A 949 5.49 -31.59 49.45
CA ILE A 949 4.90 -30.42 48.77
C ILE A 949 5.40 -29.10 49.40
N TRP A 950 5.56 -29.05 50.73
CA TRP A 950 6.09 -27.86 51.42
C TRP A 950 7.54 -27.54 51.02
N GLN A 951 8.40 -28.56 50.88
CA GLN A 951 9.80 -28.35 50.49
C GLN A 951 9.91 -27.71 49.09
N SER A 952 9.13 -28.20 48.11
CA SER A 952 9.06 -27.58 46.76
C SER A 952 8.53 -26.15 46.79
N PHE A 953 7.71 -25.78 47.79
CA PHE A 953 7.13 -24.43 47.89
C PHE A 953 8.11 -23.35 48.40
N LYS A 954 9.22 -23.72 49.05
CA LYS A 954 10.18 -22.75 49.60
C LYS A 954 10.96 -21.97 48.53
N GLY A 955 11.22 -22.55 47.36
CA GLY A 955 11.94 -21.88 46.27
C GLY A 955 11.13 -20.74 45.66
N GLY A 956 9.98 -21.05 45.06
CA GLY A 956 9.20 -20.07 44.28
C GLY A 956 8.55 -18.94 45.09
N CYS A 957 8.43 -19.06 46.42
CA CYS A 957 7.64 -18.12 47.21
C CYS A 957 8.37 -16.80 47.56
N PHE A 958 9.69 -16.69 47.35
CA PHE A 958 10.43 -15.47 47.71
C PHE A 958 10.29 -14.35 46.67
N ARG A 959 10.36 -14.66 45.36
CA ARG A 959 10.27 -13.65 44.27
C ARG A 959 8.85 -13.11 44.06
N LEU A 960 7.81 -13.94 44.24
CA LEU A 960 6.41 -13.48 44.21
C LEU A 960 6.14 -12.35 45.21
N LYS A 961 6.82 -12.35 46.37
CA LYS A 961 6.62 -11.35 47.44
C LYS A 961 7.02 -9.93 47.01
N GLN A 962 8.07 -9.78 46.20
CA GLN A 962 8.49 -8.45 45.71
C GLN A 962 7.56 -7.91 44.60
N LEU A 963 7.19 -8.74 43.62
CA LEU A 963 6.21 -8.36 42.58
C LEU A 963 4.84 -7.98 43.17
N TRP A 964 4.41 -8.65 44.24
CA TRP A 964 3.19 -8.26 44.97
C TRP A 964 3.35 -6.94 45.70
N CYS A 965 4.47 -6.69 46.40
CA CYS A 965 4.72 -5.41 47.07
C CYS A 965 4.74 -4.22 46.09
N GLY A 966 5.34 -4.38 44.90
CA GLY A 966 5.33 -3.34 43.85
C GLY A 966 3.91 -2.99 43.37
N LYS A 967 3.09 -4.00 43.03
CA LYS A 967 1.69 -3.76 42.64
C LYS A 967 0.81 -3.28 43.79
N ARG A 968 1.09 -3.68 45.04
CA ARG A 968 0.34 -3.22 46.23
C ARG A 968 0.56 -1.74 46.52
N ARG A 969 1.78 -1.20 46.33
CA ARG A 969 2.01 0.27 46.38
C ARG A 969 1.23 1.01 45.28
N LYS A 970 1.28 0.55 44.01
CA LYS A 970 0.51 1.21 42.93
C LYS A 970 -1.02 1.16 43.15
N MET A 971 -1.57 0.04 43.64
CA MET A 971 -3.01 -0.02 43.99
C MET A 971 -3.39 0.81 45.22
N LEU A 972 -2.50 0.95 46.22
CA LEU A 972 -2.77 1.82 47.37
C LEU A 972 -2.85 3.29 46.96
N ASN A 973 -1.93 3.79 46.12
CA ASN A 973 -2.00 5.16 45.61
C ASN A 973 -3.28 5.38 44.76
N TYR A 974 -3.64 4.43 43.90
CA TYR A 974 -4.87 4.53 43.10
C TYR A 974 -6.12 4.58 43.99
N ARG A 975 -6.17 3.79 45.06
CA ARG A 975 -7.28 3.77 46.03
C ARG A 975 -7.32 5.01 46.91
N SER A 976 -6.18 5.66 47.16
CA SER A 976 -6.11 6.96 47.83
C SER A 976 -6.69 8.07 46.95
N ASN A 977 -6.28 8.16 45.68
CA ASN A 977 -6.81 9.17 44.77
C ASN A 977 -8.32 8.99 44.51
N CYS A 978 -8.81 7.76 44.42
CA CYS A 978 -10.26 7.47 44.30
C CYS A 978 -11.06 7.82 45.57
N ASN A 979 -10.43 7.93 46.74
CA ASN A 979 -11.09 8.38 47.96
C ASN A 979 -11.12 9.91 48.05
N ASN A 980 -10.03 10.60 47.70
CA ASN A 980 -10.00 12.07 47.66
C ASN A 980 -11.07 12.62 46.69
N LEU A 981 -11.12 12.09 45.46
CA LEU A 981 -12.14 12.45 44.45
C LEU A 981 -13.59 12.18 44.92
N LYS A 982 -13.80 11.28 45.89
CA LYS A 982 -15.11 11.07 46.51
C LYS A 982 -15.43 12.03 47.65
N GLN A 983 -14.43 12.56 48.36
CA GLN A 983 -14.65 13.63 49.35
C GLN A 983 -14.89 14.97 48.65
N ASP A 984 -14.13 15.30 47.60
CA ASP A 984 -14.34 16.51 46.80
C ASP A 984 -15.74 16.51 46.15
N GLY A 985 -16.16 15.37 45.60
CA GLY A 985 -17.51 15.17 45.04
C GLY A 985 -18.65 15.17 46.07
N GLN A 986 -18.37 15.04 47.38
CA GLN A 986 -19.39 15.21 48.42
C GLN A 986 -19.44 16.66 48.94
N ASN A 987 -18.32 17.38 48.96
CA ASN A 987 -18.27 18.78 49.39
C ASN A 987 -18.93 19.76 48.38
N MET A 988 -19.06 19.38 47.10
CA MET A 988 -19.82 20.19 46.11
C MET A 988 -21.35 20.11 46.26
N ASN A 989 -21.90 19.15 47.03
CA ASN A 989 -23.34 19.05 47.29
C ASN A 989 -23.77 19.67 48.64
N GLN A 990 -22.90 20.48 49.27
CA GLN A 990 -23.21 21.26 50.47
C GLN A 990 -22.65 22.70 50.40
N ARG A 991 -22.71 23.31 49.21
CA ARG A 991 -22.54 24.75 48.96
C ARG A 991 -23.51 25.23 47.89
#